data_AF-A0A958N8Q5-F1
#
_entry.id   AF-A0A958N8Q5-F1
#
_cell.length_a   1.000
_cell.length_b   1.000
_cell.length_c   1.000
_cell.angle_alpha   90.00
_cell.angle_beta   90.00
_cell.angle_gamma   90.00
#
_symmetry.space_group_name_H-M   'P 1'
#
loop_
_entity.id
_entity.type
_entity.pdbx_description
1 polymer ?
#
loop_
_entity_poly.entity_id
_entity_poly.type
_entity_poly.pdbx_seq_one_letter_code
_entity_poly.pdbx_strand_id
1 'polypeptide(L)'
;MSIIIRNPEPSDFLAIQELCRKVYPFSKPWSLEQLKSHNQVFKEGQFVAVDSETNQIVGLAFSLVISWDDYSPRDSWGDFTSSGFFYNHSLKRGRTLYGAEVMVDPERRGQGIGKLLYNAREELARRFGIKRIRAGARLRGYHKFSQKMSPQEYVNQVVNKQVYDPTLSFQLGKGFVALDVAKNYLFNDPESLGYAAVIEWLNPEEATPKDFARQAAKSQAMKDSDNFISDELPKELRRLVRKVTVTLGEVIKLEEGESFFEKIEDYRLKLKKTRTKRTVVEIEKIQKRVSGENPDTQYKVAHGFSLLMELINNCENTYRSWRLRQKSQSQPTGRRIDLGFVLTAHPTEARSPSVVEFSSRVSEIVMEGLVNNFRFDDDALRTYLRLLWLIPLSKLKSPTVEDEAEYLYSILFNPKILEFILSENVGFNIRIRSWVGGDKDGHPGVNERTMLASLSRSRKHLILAIKRNLDEVCRDLELVYKSKSSGPLHHNKIKGLQKRIETLKKVTAKDGANIEKWYREFEKYMESAPDYIEEHRSIHLTLRIFELFPALVVPLEFREDADEIREGLKDQSKTLGKMLKTLKSISQGGNPEEYCRGLVISHCESANDIEDAKNLAKKCLGGDRIPIIPLFETRAALTNSARIVKEWLSDSKNLTLVQRVWRGKFEIMLGYSDSAKEIGVLSSRTLIQKAMHDLDAKLRRRKLIPIFFHGSGGSVARGGGRLKDQISWWPDSAVRSPKMTIQGEMVQRTFSTPEILSSQCHHFSQEARSRLQSKHKNRIDEIWMNLAKVSEGKYKAVVDNPTILGQLLSVTPYKHLSVLKIGSRPSKRPSEDISTKSLRAIPWVMCWTQTRILLPTWWGVGSAWSEASESDKKQIIEASKLDPSISSFVKSVSFTLAKVDLAIWEIYLKAFLGRASKDWIVQFQIEYQKCAQFVKEMSGQESLLWHRPWLEESIRLRSPYINILNLLQIEAMKRNDDRLLRETIVGVACGMLTTG
;
A
#
# COMPACT_ATOMS: atom_id res chain seq x y z
N MET A 1 51.26 -38.81 -12.79
CA MET A 1 50.62 -37.48 -12.85
C MET A 1 50.61 -36.86 -11.47
N SER A 2 51.49 -35.88 -11.26
CA SER A 2 51.50 -35.05 -10.07
C SER A 2 50.71 -33.77 -10.37
N ILE A 3 49.50 -33.65 -9.83
CA ILE A 3 48.66 -32.44 -9.93
C ILE A 3 48.84 -31.63 -8.65
N ILE A 4 49.20 -30.35 -8.80
CA ILE A 4 49.41 -29.42 -7.69
C ILE A 4 48.20 -28.48 -7.61
N ILE A 5 47.62 -28.32 -6.42
CA ILE A 5 46.61 -27.30 -6.15
C ILE A 5 47.30 -26.09 -5.53
N ARG A 6 47.15 -24.91 -6.14
CA ARG A 6 47.66 -23.63 -5.62
C ARG A 6 46.70 -22.49 -5.91
N ASN A 7 46.91 -21.34 -5.27
CA ASN A 7 46.18 -20.12 -5.62
C ASN A 7 46.67 -19.57 -6.98
N PRO A 8 45.79 -18.93 -7.77
CA PRO A 8 46.17 -18.36 -9.06
C PRO A 8 46.95 -17.05 -8.91
N GLU A 9 47.95 -16.87 -9.76
CA GLU A 9 48.69 -15.62 -9.93
C GLU A 9 48.20 -14.87 -11.18
N PRO A 10 48.44 -13.54 -11.31
CA PRO A 10 47.99 -12.78 -12.47
C PRO A 10 48.43 -13.34 -13.83
N SER A 11 49.57 -14.04 -13.88
CA SER A 11 50.08 -14.73 -15.07
C SER A 11 49.19 -15.90 -15.52
N ASP A 12 48.40 -16.47 -14.61
CA ASP A 12 47.51 -17.60 -14.87
C ASP A 12 46.18 -17.18 -15.53
N PHE A 13 45.83 -15.89 -15.51
CA PHE A 13 44.47 -15.43 -15.86
C PHE A 13 44.06 -15.74 -17.30
N LEU A 14 45.00 -15.66 -18.25
CA LEU A 14 44.73 -16.01 -19.64
C LEU A 14 44.48 -17.51 -19.80
N ALA A 15 45.27 -18.35 -19.14
CA ALA A 15 45.09 -19.81 -19.14
C ALA A 15 43.77 -20.22 -18.46
N ILE A 16 43.37 -19.51 -17.40
CA ILE A 16 42.05 -19.68 -16.76
C ILE A 16 40.92 -19.36 -17.75
N GLN A 17 41.01 -18.25 -18.50
CA GLN A 17 40.02 -17.93 -19.52
C GLN A 17 39.94 -18.99 -20.61
N GLU A 18 41.08 -19.54 -21.03
CA GLU A 18 41.14 -20.62 -22.02
C GLU A 18 40.46 -21.89 -21.50
N LEU A 19 40.76 -22.31 -20.27
CA LEU A 19 40.08 -23.42 -19.62
C LEU A 19 38.56 -23.20 -19.55
N CYS A 20 38.11 -21.99 -19.17
CA CYS A 20 36.69 -21.67 -19.14
C CYS A 20 36.02 -21.81 -20.52
N ARG A 21 36.67 -21.33 -21.58
CA ARG A 21 36.15 -21.50 -22.96
C ARG A 21 36.07 -22.97 -23.37
N LYS A 22 37.06 -23.78 -22.98
CA LYS A 22 37.05 -25.24 -23.25
C LYS A 22 35.91 -25.94 -22.51
N VAL A 23 35.65 -25.58 -21.26
CA VAL A 23 34.63 -26.25 -20.41
C VAL A 23 33.21 -25.75 -20.72
N TYR A 24 33.05 -24.46 -21.01
CA TYR A 24 31.78 -23.79 -21.29
C TYR A 24 31.87 -22.94 -22.58
N PRO A 25 31.88 -23.56 -23.78
CA PRO A 25 32.09 -22.83 -25.04
C PRO A 25 30.99 -21.80 -25.37
N PHE A 26 29.80 -21.95 -24.78
CA PHE A 26 28.65 -21.07 -24.99
C PHE A 26 28.50 -19.98 -23.90
N SER A 27 29.38 -19.96 -22.90
CA SER A 27 29.36 -18.97 -21.81
C SER A 27 30.55 -18.02 -21.93
N LYS A 28 30.37 -16.77 -21.51
CA LYS A 28 31.49 -15.83 -21.41
C LYS A 28 32.45 -16.34 -20.31
N PRO A 29 33.76 -16.44 -20.59
CA PRO A 29 34.73 -16.74 -19.54
C PRO A 29 34.81 -15.58 -18.55
N TRP A 30 35.39 -15.83 -17.38
CA TRP A 30 35.70 -14.79 -16.39
C TRP A 30 36.49 -13.63 -17.03
N SER A 31 36.07 -12.39 -16.80
CA SER A 31 36.83 -11.23 -17.27
C SER A 31 38.12 -11.07 -16.46
N LEU A 32 39.14 -10.42 -17.05
CA LEU A 32 40.38 -10.12 -16.33
C LEU A 32 40.12 -9.26 -15.09
N GLU A 33 39.13 -8.36 -15.13
CA GLU A 33 38.73 -7.55 -13.98
C GLU A 33 38.10 -8.38 -12.86
N GLN A 34 37.26 -9.37 -13.22
CA GLN A 34 36.67 -10.29 -12.23
C GLN A 34 37.77 -11.14 -11.56
N LEU A 35 38.71 -11.69 -12.33
CA LEU A 35 39.82 -12.47 -11.80
C LEU A 35 40.75 -11.62 -10.90
N LYS A 36 41.03 -10.38 -11.28
CA LYS A 36 41.73 -9.41 -10.43
C LYS A 36 40.97 -9.16 -9.13
N SER A 37 39.66 -8.96 -9.21
CA SER A 37 38.79 -8.77 -8.05
C SER A 37 38.82 -9.98 -7.11
N HIS A 38 38.77 -11.21 -7.63
CA HIS A 38 38.83 -12.42 -6.81
C HIS A 38 40.12 -12.48 -5.99
N ASN A 39 41.26 -12.20 -6.62
CA ASN A 39 42.57 -12.17 -5.96
C ASN A 39 42.70 -11.02 -4.94
N GLN A 40 42.02 -9.89 -5.14
CA GLN A 40 42.00 -8.79 -4.17
C GLN A 40 41.07 -9.04 -2.99
N VAL A 41 39.90 -9.65 -3.26
CA VAL A 41 38.84 -9.81 -2.27
C VAL A 41 39.07 -11.02 -1.37
N PHE A 42 39.46 -12.16 -1.95
CA PHE A 42 39.65 -13.41 -1.19
C PHE A 42 40.56 -14.39 -1.94
N LYS A 43 41.87 -14.10 -2.00
CA LYS A 43 42.87 -14.91 -2.71
C LYS A 43 42.86 -16.36 -2.26
N GLU A 44 42.75 -16.59 -0.96
CA GLU A 44 42.76 -17.91 -0.33
C GLU A 44 41.61 -18.81 -0.79
N GLY A 45 40.51 -18.23 -1.26
CA GLY A 45 39.34 -18.94 -1.78
C GLY A 45 39.44 -19.40 -3.22
N GLN A 46 40.50 -19.02 -3.92
CA GLN A 46 40.66 -19.27 -5.35
C GLN A 46 41.73 -20.34 -5.58
N PHE A 47 41.38 -21.43 -6.24
CA PHE A 47 42.30 -22.54 -6.51
C PHE A 47 42.40 -22.83 -8.00
N VAL A 48 43.60 -23.17 -8.45
CA VAL A 48 43.88 -23.77 -9.75
C VAL A 48 44.60 -25.11 -9.55
N ALA A 49 44.27 -26.08 -10.40
CA ALA A 49 44.94 -27.37 -10.49
C ALA A 49 45.93 -27.30 -11.66
N VAL A 50 47.21 -27.47 -11.36
CA VAL A 50 48.31 -27.36 -12.33
C VAL A 50 48.94 -28.73 -12.50
N ASP A 51 49.13 -29.13 -13.75
CA ASP A 51 49.93 -30.30 -14.09
C ASP A 51 51.42 -29.94 -13.87
N SER A 52 52.08 -30.62 -12.93
CA SER A 52 53.46 -30.28 -12.57
C SER A 52 54.49 -30.61 -13.66
N GLU A 53 54.14 -31.46 -14.62
CA GLU A 53 55.04 -31.85 -15.71
C GLU A 53 54.97 -30.84 -16.88
N THR A 54 53.77 -30.31 -17.16
CA THR A 54 53.54 -29.40 -18.31
C THR A 54 53.32 -27.94 -17.90
N ASN A 55 53.19 -27.68 -16.59
CA ASN A 55 52.80 -26.40 -16.00
C ASN A 55 51.45 -25.84 -16.53
N GLN A 56 50.59 -26.70 -17.08
CA GLN A 56 49.29 -26.31 -17.61
C GLN A 56 48.20 -26.33 -16.54
N ILE A 57 47.29 -25.35 -16.59
CA ILE A 57 46.11 -25.30 -15.71
C ILE A 57 45.05 -26.26 -16.26
N VAL A 58 44.79 -27.34 -15.52
CA VAL A 58 43.86 -28.42 -15.90
C VAL A 58 42.56 -28.42 -15.07
N GLY A 59 42.42 -27.50 -14.13
CA GLY A 59 41.21 -27.32 -13.33
C GLY A 59 41.22 -26.05 -12.49
N LEU A 60 40.06 -25.63 -11.99
CA LEU A 60 39.92 -24.51 -11.06
C LEU A 60 38.73 -24.67 -10.12
N ALA A 61 38.80 -23.98 -8.98
CA ALA A 61 37.71 -23.85 -8.03
C ALA A 61 37.73 -22.48 -7.36
N PHE A 62 36.68 -21.68 -7.56
CA PHE A 62 36.54 -20.35 -6.99
C PHE A 62 35.47 -20.30 -5.91
N SER A 63 35.74 -19.55 -4.84
CA SER A 63 34.89 -19.53 -3.65
C SER A 63 34.90 -18.16 -2.98
N LEU A 64 33.83 -17.86 -2.23
CA LEU A 64 33.75 -16.67 -1.37
C LEU A 64 32.94 -16.98 -0.11
N VAL A 65 33.09 -16.17 0.94
CA VAL A 65 32.35 -16.36 2.19
C VAL A 65 31.19 -15.39 2.23
N ILE A 66 29.97 -15.92 2.34
CA ILE A 66 28.75 -15.11 2.36
C ILE A 66 27.93 -15.35 3.62
N SER A 67 27.16 -14.33 3.99
CA SER A 67 26.03 -14.48 4.89
C SER A 67 24.88 -15.09 4.10
N TRP A 68 24.79 -16.42 4.11
CA TRP A 68 23.80 -17.15 3.31
C TRP A 68 22.37 -16.67 3.55
N ASP A 69 22.05 -16.22 4.76
CA ASP A 69 20.72 -15.77 5.11
C ASP A 69 20.31 -14.50 4.31
N ASP A 70 21.25 -13.80 3.70
CA ASP A 70 20.98 -12.65 2.80
C ASP A 70 20.48 -13.08 1.42
N TYR A 71 20.50 -14.39 1.11
CA TYR A 71 20.17 -14.96 -0.19
C TYR A 71 19.07 -16.01 -0.09
N SER A 72 18.20 -16.03 -1.10
CA SER A 72 17.26 -17.12 -1.36
C SER A 72 17.97 -18.26 -2.09
N PRO A 73 17.65 -19.54 -1.82
CA PRO A 73 18.15 -20.67 -2.62
C PRO A 73 17.89 -20.54 -4.13
N ARG A 74 16.96 -19.67 -4.53
CA ARG A 74 16.62 -19.38 -5.93
C ARG A 74 17.29 -18.15 -6.52
N ASP A 75 18.10 -17.43 -5.74
CA ASP A 75 18.86 -16.30 -6.27
C ASP A 75 19.84 -16.80 -7.35
N SER A 76 20.11 -15.96 -8.35
CA SER A 76 20.95 -16.36 -9.47
C SER A 76 22.40 -16.51 -9.04
N TRP A 77 23.19 -17.24 -9.82
CA TRP A 77 24.64 -17.28 -9.62
C TRP A 77 25.26 -15.87 -9.57
N GLY A 78 24.75 -14.93 -10.37
CA GLY A 78 25.18 -13.53 -10.35
C GLY A 78 24.91 -12.85 -9.02
N ASP A 79 23.80 -13.13 -8.36
CA ASP A 79 23.49 -12.54 -7.05
C ASP A 79 24.45 -13.06 -5.97
N PHE A 80 24.69 -14.38 -5.93
CA PHE A 80 25.61 -14.99 -4.97
C PHE A 80 27.06 -14.55 -5.14
N THR A 81 27.44 -14.11 -6.34
CA THR A 81 28.81 -13.74 -6.70
C THR A 81 29.01 -12.24 -6.90
N SER A 82 28.00 -11.40 -6.65
CA SER A 82 28.02 -9.96 -6.98
C SER A 82 28.42 -9.71 -8.45
N SER A 83 27.69 -10.35 -9.37
CA SER A 83 27.96 -10.39 -10.81
C SER A 83 29.36 -10.88 -11.15
N GLY A 84 29.85 -11.84 -10.37
CA GLY A 84 31.17 -12.41 -10.55
C GLY A 84 32.33 -11.59 -9.97
N PHE A 85 32.09 -10.51 -9.22
CA PHE A 85 33.18 -9.71 -8.60
C PHE A 85 33.50 -10.07 -7.15
N PHE A 86 32.61 -10.80 -6.48
CA PHE A 86 32.72 -11.24 -5.08
C PHE A 86 32.70 -10.11 -4.03
N TYR A 87 32.25 -8.89 -4.35
CA TYR A 87 32.18 -7.76 -3.40
C TYR A 87 31.31 -8.01 -2.15
N ASN A 88 30.51 -9.07 -2.17
CA ASN A 88 29.70 -9.54 -1.05
C ASN A 88 30.43 -10.50 -0.10
N HIS A 89 31.73 -10.76 -0.32
CA HIS A 89 32.56 -11.55 0.57
C HIS A 89 32.64 -10.91 1.97
N SER A 90 32.44 -11.70 3.03
CA SER A 90 32.62 -11.25 4.42
C SER A 90 32.90 -12.40 5.37
N LEU A 91 34.13 -12.46 5.91
CA LEU A 91 34.49 -13.37 7.01
C LEU A 91 33.88 -12.95 8.36
N LYS A 92 33.57 -11.66 8.57
CA LYS A 92 33.00 -11.17 9.83
C LYS A 92 31.55 -11.58 10.04
N ARG A 93 30.74 -11.57 8.96
CA ARG A 93 29.29 -11.86 9.02
C ARG A 93 28.92 -13.21 8.40
N GLY A 94 29.73 -13.70 7.45
CA GLY A 94 29.45 -14.91 6.70
C GLY A 94 29.82 -16.18 7.45
N ARG A 95 28.99 -17.21 7.31
CA ARG A 95 29.21 -18.55 7.88
C ARG A 95 29.12 -19.65 6.83
N THR A 96 29.15 -19.28 5.55
CA THR A 96 28.96 -20.19 4.43
C THR A 96 30.00 -19.89 3.38
N LEU A 97 30.83 -20.89 3.07
CA LEU A 97 31.72 -20.85 1.92
C LEU A 97 30.86 -21.19 0.69
N TYR A 98 30.65 -20.22 -0.18
CA TYR A 98 29.94 -20.43 -1.42
C TYR A 98 30.90 -20.89 -2.50
N GLY A 99 30.66 -22.08 -3.05
CA GLY A 99 31.37 -22.58 -4.23
C GLY A 99 30.84 -21.91 -5.48
N ALA A 100 31.51 -20.85 -5.92
CA ALA A 100 31.08 -20.06 -7.07
C ALA A 100 31.31 -20.78 -8.40
N GLU A 101 32.40 -21.52 -8.55
CA GLU A 101 32.72 -22.19 -9.82
C GLU A 101 33.62 -23.40 -9.61
N VAL A 102 33.41 -24.49 -10.35
CA VAL A 102 34.36 -25.60 -10.40
C VAL A 102 34.44 -26.15 -11.82
N MET A 103 35.66 -26.17 -12.35
CA MET A 103 35.91 -26.65 -13.71
C MET A 103 37.08 -27.62 -13.72
N VAL A 104 36.97 -28.63 -14.57
CA VAL A 104 38.04 -29.59 -14.88
C VAL A 104 38.08 -29.71 -16.38
N ASP A 105 39.28 -29.65 -16.94
CA ASP A 105 39.52 -29.82 -18.38
C ASP A 105 38.80 -31.08 -18.89
N PRO A 106 37.96 -30.98 -19.94
CA PRO A 106 37.19 -32.12 -20.46
C PRO A 106 38.03 -33.36 -20.77
N GLU A 107 39.25 -33.20 -21.27
CA GLU A 107 40.16 -34.30 -21.65
C GLU A 107 40.86 -34.93 -20.44
N ARG A 108 40.86 -34.23 -19.30
CA ARG A 108 41.50 -34.67 -18.05
C ARG A 108 40.48 -35.15 -17.00
N ARG A 109 39.20 -35.26 -17.36
CA ARG A 109 38.16 -35.81 -16.47
C ARG A 109 38.44 -37.27 -16.14
N GLY A 110 37.98 -37.72 -14.96
CA GLY A 110 38.24 -39.08 -14.45
C GLY A 110 39.60 -39.26 -13.76
N GLN A 111 40.52 -38.30 -13.87
CA GLN A 111 41.86 -38.37 -13.25
C GLN A 111 41.90 -37.86 -11.79
N GLY A 112 40.75 -37.69 -11.13
CA GLY A 112 40.69 -37.26 -9.72
C GLY A 112 40.88 -35.75 -9.45
N ILE A 113 41.13 -34.90 -10.46
CA ILE A 113 41.32 -33.45 -10.29
C ILE A 113 40.17 -32.77 -9.54
N GLY A 114 38.91 -33.09 -9.90
CA GLY A 114 37.74 -32.55 -9.20
C GLY A 114 37.70 -32.93 -7.71
N LYS A 115 38.19 -34.12 -7.33
CA LYS A 115 38.31 -34.53 -5.93
C LYS A 115 39.32 -33.66 -5.19
N LEU A 116 40.48 -33.37 -5.81
CA LEU A 116 41.50 -32.50 -5.22
C LEU A 116 40.96 -31.08 -4.98
N LEU A 117 40.23 -30.51 -5.94
CA LEU A 117 39.64 -29.17 -5.83
C LEU A 117 38.57 -29.06 -4.73
N TYR A 118 37.72 -30.09 -4.56
CA TYR A 118 36.74 -30.12 -3.46
C TYR A 118 37.42 -30.30 -2.11
N ASN A 119 38.43 -31.16 -2.01
CA ASN A 119 39.21 -31.33 -0.77
C ASN A 119 39.85 -30.01 -0.33
N ALA A 120 40.43 -29.24 -1.27
CA ALA A 120 41.01 -27.93 -0.99
C ALA A 120 39.98 -26.93 -0.43
N ARG A 121 38.73 -26.97 -0.91
CA ARG A 121 37.63 -26.16 -0.35
C ARG A 121 37.20 -26.59 1.05
N GLU A 122 37.13 -27.90 1.29
CA GLU A 122 36.80 -28.41 2.62
C GLU A 122 37.87 -28.02 3.64
N GLU A 123 39.15 -28.16 3.26
CA GLU A 123 40.28 -27.72 4.09
C GLU A 123 40.24 -26.20 4.35
N LEU A 124 39.93 -25.41 3.33
CA LEU A 124 39.72 -23.97 3.49
C LEU A 124 38.58 -23.67 4.48
N ALA A 125 37.45 -24.38 4.37
CA ALA A 125 36.33 -24.21 5.28
C ALA A 125 36.71 -24.57 6.73
N ARG A 126 37.47 -25.64 6.95
CA ARG A 126 38.02 -26.02 8.26
C ARG A 126 38.95 -24.95 8.81
N ARG A 127 39.94 -24.52 8.01
CA ARG A 127 40.94 -23.51 8.40
C ARG A 127 40.33 -22.19 8.86
N PHE A 128 39.22 -21.77 8.24
CA PHE A 128 38.53 -20.51 8.58
C PHE A 128 37.37 -20.69 9.56
N GLY A 129 37.17 -21.87 10.16
CA GLY A 129 36.06 -22.12 11.08
C GLY A 129 34.68 -21.94 10.42
N ILE A 130 34.59 -22.21 9.13
CA ILE A 130 33.36 -22.03 8.35
C ILE A 130 32.46 -23.25 8.53
N LYS A 131 31.26 -23.01 9.06
CA LYS A 131 30.27 -24.04 9.38
C LYS A 131 29.88 -24.96 8.21
N ARG A 132 29.89 -24.44 6.97
CA ARG A 132 29.35 -25.16 5.81
C ARG A 132 29.84 -24.64 4.47
N ILE A 133 29.74 -25.50 3.46
CA ILE A 133 29.90 -25.17 2.05
C ILE A 133 28.53 -25.28 1.35
N ARG A 134 28.20 -24.31 0.50
CA ARG A 134 27.01 -24.37 -0.36
C ARG A 134 27.36 -24.01 -1.80
N ALA A 135 26.65 -24.60 -2.75
CA ALA A 135 26.81 -24.31 -4.18
C ALA A 135 25.52 -24.66 -4.95
N GLY A 136 25.40 -24.19 -6.19
CA GLY A 136 24.42 -24.70 -7.14
C GLY A 136 25.06 -25.76 -8.04
N ALA A 137 24.58 -26.99 -7.92
CA ALA A 137 24.92 -28.11 -8.78
C ALA A 137 24.19 -27.97 -10.12
N ARG A 138 24.89 -27.58 -11.18
CA ARG A 138 24.35 -27.50 -12.55
C ARG A 138 23.75 -28.86 -12.95
N LEU A 139 22.46 -28.89 -13.29
CA LEU A 139 21.75 -30.12 -13.70
C LEU A 139 22.02 -30.46 -15.17
N ARG A 140 23.25 -30.84 -15.46
CA ARG A 140 23.77 -31.00 -16.82
C ARG A 140 22.96 -32.00 -17.67
N GLY A 141 22.38 -33.03 -17.06
CA GLY A 141 21.57 -34.01 -17.79
C GLY A 141 20.11 -33.61 -18.05
N TYR A 142 19.62 -32.51 -17.46
CA TYR A 142 18.18 -32.26 -17.34
C TYR A 142 17.45 -32.02 -18.68
N HIS A 143 18.08 -31.38 -19.67
CA HIS A 143 17.49 -31.18 -21.00
C HIS A 143 16.95 -32.47 -21.66
N LYS A 144 17.52 -33.64 -21.33
CA LYS A 144 17.07 -34.95 -21.84
C LYS A 144 15.74 -35.43 -21.22
N PHE A 145 15.35 -34.84 -20.08
CA PHE A 145 14.22 -35.27 -19.25
C PHE A 145 13.14 -34.19 -19.10
N SER A 146 13.39 -32.96 -19.55
CA SER A 146 12.53 -31.79 -19.29
C SER A 146 11.12 -31.88 -19.89
N GLN A 147 10.88 -32.80 -20.84
CA GLN A 147 9.55 -33.08 -21.40
C GLN A 147 8.79 -34.16 -20.62
N LYS A 148 9.46 -34.90 -19.73
CA LYS A 148 8.92 -36.08 -19.03
C LYS A 148 8.71 -35.84 -17.53
N MET A 149 9.50 -34.95 -16.93
CA MET A 149 9.47 -34.67 -15.50
C MET A 149 9.96 -33.24 -15.23
N SER A 150 9.55 -32.71 -14.09
CA SER A 150 10.02 -31.44 -13.54
C SER A 150 11.50 -31.51 -13.10
N PRO A 151 12.17 -30.37 -12.91
CA PRO A 151 13.54 -30.33 -12.39
C PRO A 151 13.66 -30.93 -10.99
N GLN A 152 12.59 -30.80 -10.19
CA GLN A 152 12.53 -31.31 -8.82
C GLN A 152 12.47 -32.84 -8.79
N GLU A 153 11.60 -33.43 -9.61
CA GLU A 153 11.51 -34.87 -9.80
C GLU A 153 12.83 -35.44 -10.34
N TYR A 154 13.46 -34.75 -11.29
CA TYR A 154 14.77 -35.14 -11.81
C TYR A 154 15.82 -35.20 -10.69
N VAL A 155 15.94 -34.14 -9.88
CA VAL A 155 16.86 -34.11 -8.74
C VAL A 155 16.55 -35.20 -7.72
N ASN A 156 15.26 -35.45 -7.44
CA ASN A 156 14.85 -36.53 -6.53
C ASN A 156 15.28 -37.91 -7.05
N GLN A 157 15.12 -38.18 -8.36
CA GLN A 157 15.59 -39.42 -8.98
C GLN A 157 17.12 -39.55 -8.93
N VAL A 158 17.86 -38.44 -9.09
CA VAL A 158 19.32 -38.44 -8.95
C VAL A 158 19.75 -38.73 -7.51
N VAL A 159 19.11 -38.09 -6.52
CA VAL A 159 19.37 -38.33 -5.09
C VAL A 159 19.07 -39.77 -4.70
N ASN A 160 18.02 -40.36 -5.27
CA ASN A 160 17.65 -41.76 -5.05
C ASN A 160 18.43 -42.76 -5.92
N LYS A 161 19.45 -42.30 -6.66
CA LYS A 161 20.31 -43.10 -7.55
C LYS A 161 19.57 -43.83 -8.68
N GLN A 162 18.39 -43.34 -9.07
CA GLN A 162 17.60 -43.87 -10.19
C GLN A 162 18.01 -43.24 -11.52
N VAL A 163 18.52 -42.00 -11.47
CA VAL A 163 19.05 -41.27 -12.63
C VAL A 163 20.47 -40.82 -12.32
N TYR A 164 21.34 -40.86 -13.32
CA TYR A 164 22.70 -40.34 -13.21
C TYR A 164 22.80 -38.93 -13.80
N ASP A 165 23.18 -37.94 -12.99
CA ASP A 165 23.58 -36.61 -13.44
C ASP A 165 25.09 -36.42 -13.23
N PRO A 166 25.88 -36.09 -14.26
CA PRO A 166 27.34 -36.02 -14.16
C PRO A 166 27.87 -35.07 -13.08
N THR A 167 27.14 -33.99 -12.77
CA THR A 167 27.57 -32.97 -11.80
C THR A 167 27.05 -33.32 -10.42
N LEU A 168 25.73 -33.50 -10.30
CA LEU A 168 25.07 -33.70 -9.02
C LEU A 168 25.44 -35.05 -8.41
N SER A 169 25.48 -36.14 -9.18
CA SER A 169 25.88 -37.46 -8.66
C SER A 169 27.31 -37.46 -8.11
N PHE A 170 28.25 -36.74 -8.74
CA PHE A 170 29.61 -36.58 -8.24
C PHE A 170 29.64 -35.81 -6.90
N GLN A 171 28.90 -34.71 -6.79
CA GLN A 171 28.87 -33.88 -5.59
C GLN A 171 28.20 -34.59 -4.41
N LEU A 172 27.12 -35.34 -4.65
CA LEU A 172 26.49 -36.21 -3.64
C LEU A 172 27.49 -37.26 -3.13
N GLY A 173 28.32 -37.83 -4.01
CA GLY A 173 29.41 -38.74 -3.64
C GLY A 173 30.52 -38.11 -2.79
N LYS A 174 30.56 -36.78 -2.66
CA LYS A 174 31.45 -36.02 -1.75
C LYS A 174 30.80 -35.66 -0.42
N GLY A 175 29.62 -36.21 -0.13
CA GLY A 175 28.91 -35.93 1.13
C GLY A 175 28.11 -34.63 1.10
N PHE A 176 27.89 -34.03 -0.07
CA PHE A 176 26.90 -32.97 -0.21
C PHE A 176 25.49 -33.54 -0.17
N VAL A 177 24.56 -32.74 0.32
CA VAL A 177 23.12 -33.06 0.37
C VAL A 177 22.36 -32.03 -0.47
N ALA A 178 21.47 -32.50 -1.34
CA ALA A 178 20.57 -31.63 -2.09
C ALA A 178 19.44 -31.11 -1.17
N LEU A 179 19.22 -29.80 -1.21
CA LEU A 179 18.29 -29.09 -0.33
C LEU A 179 17.10 -28.44 -1.05
N ASP A 180 17.29 -28.05 -2.31
CA ASP A 180 16.28 -27.34 -3.12
C ASP A 180 16.69 -27.37 -4.61
N VAL A 181 15.82 -26.86 -5.49
CA VAL A 181 16.13 -26.61 -6.89
C VAL A 181 15.97 -25.12 -7.25
N ALA A 182 17.04 -24.54 -7.77
CA ALA A 182 17.09 -23.17 -8.23
C ALA A 182 16.74 -23.09 -9.72
N LYS A 183 15.97 -22.05 -10.10
CA LYS A 183 15.66 -21.70 -11.49
C LYS A 183 16.40 -20.43 -11.89
N ASN A 184 16.79 -20.32 -13.15
CA ASN A 184 17.59 -19.20 -13.69
C ASN A 184 18.93 -19.06 -12.95
N TYR A 185 19.47 -20.16 -12.45
CA TYR A 185 20.74 -20.15 -11.72
C TYR A 185 21.90 -19.81 -12.67
N LEU A 186 21.92 -20.44 -13.84
CA LEU A 186 22.79 -20.12 -14.98
C LEU A 186 21.93 -19.74 -16.18
N PHE A 187 22.09 -18.53 -16.73
CA PHE A 187 21.24 -18.04 -17.81
C PHE A 187 21.64 -18.67 -19.15
N ASN A 188 20.65 -19.08 -19.97
CA ASN A 188 20.85 -19.63 -21.33
C ASN A 188 21.74 -20.88 -21.42
N ASP A 189 21.80 -21.72 -20.38
CA ASP A 189 22.52 -22.99 -20.46
C ASP A 189 21.66 -24.08 -21.14
N PRO A 190 22.05 -24.61 -22.32
CA PRO A 190 21.22 -25.55 -23.08
C PRO A 190 21.11 -26.93 -22.43
N GLU A 191 22.07 -27.33 -21.59
CA GLU A 191 22.09 -28.64 -20.95
C GLU A 191 21.23 -28.69 -19.67
N SER A 192 21.28 -27.63 -18.84
CA SER A 192 20.47 -27.56 -17.61
C SER A 192 19.16 -26.81 -17.75
N LEU A 193 18.95 -26.10 -18.86
CA LEU A 193 17.81 -25.18 -19.05
C LEU A 193 17.73 -24.10 -17.95
N GLY A 194 18.89 -23.77 -17.37
CA GLY A 194 19.04 -22.81 -16.27
C GLY A 194 18.67 -23.31 -14.88
N TYR A 195 18.54 -24.63 -14.70
CA TYR A 195 18.27 -25.25 -13.40
C TYR A 195 19.54 -25.75 -12.69
N ALA A 196 19.56 -25.62 -11.36
CA ALA A 196 20.62 -26.17 -10.52
C ALA A 196 20.06 -26.74 -9.21
N ALA A 197 20.60 -27.83 -8.71
CA ALA A 197 20.29 -28.29 -7.35
C ALA A 197 21.11 -27.51 -6.32
N VAL A 198 20.46 -26.96 -5.31
CA VAL A 198 21.14 -26.28 -4.20
C VAL A 198 21.69 -27.36 -3.27
N ILE A 199 23.01 -27.42 -3.15
CA ILE A 199 23.70 -28.45 -2.36
C ILE A 199 24.39 -27.85 -1.14
N GLU A 200 24.45 -28.62 -0.05
CA GLU A 200 25.12 -28.24 1.19
C GLU A 200 26.02 -29.37 1.70
N TRP A 201 27.23 -29.01 2.10
CA TRP A 201 28.13 -29.83 2.89
C TRP A 201 28.33 -29.15 4.25
N LEU A 202 28.21 -29.92 5.33
CA LEU A 202 28.41 -29.42 6.69
C LEU A 202 29.82 -29.77 7.15
N ASN A 203 30.52 -28.79 7.73
CA ASN A 203 31.83 -29.00 8.31
C ASN A 203 31.68 -29.77 9.64
N PRO A 204 32.19 -31.01 9.77
CA PRO A 204 32.03 -31.80 10.98
C PRO A 204 32.68 -31.18 12.23
N GLU A 205 33.68 -30.32 12.05
CA GLU A 205 34.39 -29.65 13.15
C GLU A 205 33.61 -28.46 13.72
N GLU A 206 32.65 -27.91 12.96
CA GLU A 206 31.94 -26.66 13.28
C GLU A 206 30.40 -26.83 13.35
N ALA A 207 29.86 -27.86 12.71
CA ALA A 207 28.43 -28.09 12.62
C ALA A 207 27.91 -28.88 13.84
N THR A 208 26.80 -28.41 14.42
CA THR A 208 26.19 -29.05 15.58
C THR A 208 25.23 -30.17 15.16
N PRO A 209 24.84 -31.11 16.06
CA PRO A 209 23.80 -32.10 15.77
C PRO A 209 22.48 -31.48 15.27
N LYS A 210 22.13 -30.27 15.74
CA LYS A 210 20.97 -29.50 15.26
C LYS A 210 21.12 -29.06 13.80
N ASP A 211 22.34 -28.73 13.36
CA ASP A 211 22.61 -28.35 11.97
C ASP A 211 22.41 -29.54 11.02
N PHE A 212 22.90 -30.74 11.40
CA PHE A 212 22.67 -31.98 10.65
C PHE A 212 21.19 -32.35 10.59
N ALA A 213 20.47 -32.28 11.72
CA ALA A 213 19.02 -32.53 11.73
C ALA A 213 18.26 -31.54 10.83
N ARG A 214 18.68 -30.27 10.79
CA ARG A 214 18.07 -29.25 9.91
C ARG A 214 18.36 -29.52 8.44
N GLN A 215 19.57 -29.96 8.09
CA GLN A 215 19.94 -30.33 6.72
C GLN A 215 19.09 -31.52 6.24
N ALA A 216 18.96 -32.56 7.06
CA ALA A 216 18.14 -33.73 6.78
C ALA A 216 16.66 -33.35 6.58
N ALA A 217 16.09 -32.53 7.49
CA ALA A 217 14.71 -32.08 7.38
C ALA A 217 14.44 -31.26 6.10
N LYS A 218 15.40 -30.42 5.68
CA LYS A 218 15.28 -29.67 4.42
C LYS A 218 15.36 -30.57 3.19
N SER A 219 16.30 -31.51 3.18
CA SER A 219 16.41 -32.49 2.10
C SER A 219 15.14 -33.34 1.99
N GLN A 220 14.56 -33.74 3.12
CA GLN A 220 13.29 -34.48 3.15
C GLN A 220 12.13 -33.61 2.66
N ALA A 221 12.01 -32.36 3.11
CA ALA A 221 10.98 -31.44 2.65
C ALA A 221 11.02 -31.19 1.13
N MET A 222 12.22 -31.12 0.55
CA MET A 222 12.43 -31.03 -0.90
C MET A 222 11.89 -32.26 -1.65
N LYS A 223 11.99 -33.45 -1.04
CA LYS A 223 11.45 -34.70 -1.61
C LYS A 223 9.93 -34.76 -1.55
N ASP A 224 9.33 -34.19 -0.50
CA ASP A 224 7.91 -34.33 -0.18
C ASP A 224 7.02 -33.21 -0.76
N SER A 225 7.59 -32.15 -1.36
CA SER A 225 6.82 -30.99 -1.82
C SER A 225 6.66 -30.90 -3.34
N ASP A 226 5.43 -31.06 -3.82
CA ASP A 226 4.95 -30.51 -5.11
C ASP A 226 4.67 -28.99 -5.03
N ASN A 227 4.75 -28.41 -3.83
CA ASN A 227 4.44 -27.01 -3.61
C ASN A 227 5.64 -26.12 -3.96
N PHE A 228 5.64 -25.70 -5.21
CA PHE A 228 6.35 -24.52 -5.69
C PHE A 228 6.02 -23.31 -4.78
N ILE A 229 6.81 -23.07 -3.72
CA ILE A 229 6.68 -21.83 -2.93
C ILE A 229 7.14 -20.70 -3.85
N SER A 230 6.25 -20.03 -4.58
CA SER A 230 6.66 -18.92 -5.41
C SER A 230 7.16 -17.77 -4.51
N ASP A 231 8.41 -17.37 -4.70
CA ASP A 231 9.04 -16.27 -3.96
C ASP A 231 8.63 -14.97 -4.68
N GLU A 232 7.33 -14.65 -4.64
CA GLU A 232 6.69 -13.58 -5.44
C GLU A 232 7.09 -12.16 -5.01
N LEU A 233 7.79 -12.02 -3.88
CA LEU A 233 8.33 -10.73 -3.45
C LEU A 233 9.63 -10.41 -4.21
N PRO A 234 9.81 -9.16 -4.65
CA PRO A 234 11.08 -8.74 -5.24
C PRO A 234 12.24 -8.86 -4.25
N LYS A 235 13.41 -9.26 -4.75
CA LYS A 235 14.63 -9.45 -3.93
C LYS A 235 15.05 -8.18 -3.22
N GLU A 236 14.92 -7.04 -3.88
CA GLU A 236 15.28 -5.74 -3.34
C GLU A 236 14.44 -5.41 -2.11
N LEU A 237 13.14 -5.68 -2.18
CA LEU A 237 12.22 -5.49 -1.06
C LEU A 237 12.57 -6.42 0.11
N ARG A 238 12.88 -7.69 -0.15
CA ARG A 238 13.30 -8.62 0.92
C ARG A 238 14.57 -8.14 1.63
N ARG A 239 15.58 -7.72 0.86
CA ARG A 239 16.85 -7.21 1.39
C ARG A 239 16.64 -5.94 2.21
N LEU A 240 15.77 -5.05 1.75
CA LEU A 240 15.39 -3.82 2.43
C LEU A 240 14.73 -4.08 3.79
N VAL A 241 13.68 -4.89 3.79
CA VAL A 241 12.96 -5.30 5.01
C VAL A 241 13.95 -5.95 5.98
N ARG A 242 14.76 -6.89 5.51
CA ARG A 242 15.77 -7.56 6.33
C ARG A 242 16.72 -6.56 7.00
N LYS A 243 17.29 -5.62 6.23
CA LYS A 243 18.20 -4.59 6.77
C LYS A 243 17.56 -3.82 7.92
N VAL A 244 16.36 -3.28 7.69
CA VAL A 244 15.65 -2.48 8.70
C VAL A 244 15.27 -3.31 9.92
N THR A 245 14.81 -4.55 9.74
CA THR A 245 14.43 -5.43 10.86
C THR A 245 15.62 -5.91 11.70
N VAL A 246 16.79 -6.15 11.09
CA VAL A 246 18.01 -6.50 11.82
C VAL A 246 18.47 -5.32 12.67
N THR A 247 18.50 -4.12 12.10
CA THR A 247 18.89 -2.92 12.86
C THR A 247 17.88 -2.59 13.96
N LEU A 248 16.58 -2.82 13.75
CA LEU A 248 15.60 -2.73 14.84
C LEU A 248 15.89 -3.73 15.96
N GLY A 249 16.27 -4.97 15.63
CA GLY A 249 16.68 -5.97 16.62
C GLY A 249 17.90 -5.53 17.45
N GLU A 250 18.90 -4.91 16.80
CA GLU A 250 20.06 -4.33 17.48
C GLU A 250 19.67 -3.17 18.41
N VAL A 251 18.72 -2.32 18.00
CA VAL A 251 18.16 -1.26 18.84
C VAL A 251 17.44 -1.83 20.06
N ILE A 252 16.58 -2.84 19.88
CA ILE A 252 15.88 -3.49 21.00
C ILE A 252 16.88 -4.11 21.98
N LYS A 253 17.92 -4.79 21.47
CA LYS A 253 18.97 -5.38 22.31
C LYS A 253 19.72 -4.30 23.10
N LEU A 254 19.95 -3.13 22.53
CA LEU A 254 20.61 -2.00 23.18
C LEU A 254 19.72 -1.38 24.27
N GLU A 255 18.45 -1.10 23.98
CA GLU A 255 17.57 -0.36 24.88
C GLU A 255 16.97 -1.24 26.00
N GLU A 256 16.70 -2.52 25.72
CA GLU A 256 15.98 -3.41 26.65
C GLU A 256 16.83 -4.61 27.14
N GLY A 257 18.00 -4.83 26.55
CA GLY A 257 18.90 -5.94 26.86
C GLY A 257 18.64 -7.23 26.07
N GLU A 258 19.60 -8.14 26.13
CA GLU A 258 19.62 -9.39 25.36
C GLU A 258 18.47 -10.34 25.69
N SER A 259 18.15 -10.49 26.99
CA SER A 259 17.07 -11.38 27.44
C SER A 259 15.71 -10.98 26.87
N PHE A 260 15.42 -9.67 26.78
CA PHE A 260 14.17 -9.19 26.20
C PHE A 260 14.13 -9.38 24.67
N PHE A 261 15.25 -9.10 23.99
CA PHE A 261 15.37 -9.38 22.56
C PHE A 261 15.13 -10.86 22.22
N GLU A 262 15.75 -11.78 22.96
CA GLU A 262 15.54 -13.22 22.80
C GLU A 262 14.07 -13.63 23.01
N LYS A 263 13.38 -12.97 23.94
CA LYS A 263 11.94 -13.19 24.16
C LYS A 263 11.10 -12.77 22.95
N ILE A 264 11.35 -11.60 22.37
CA ILE A 264 10.68 -11.15 21.13
C ILE A 264 10.94 -12.14 19.98
N GLU A 265 12.19 -12.58 19.82
CA GLU A 265 12.57 -13.54 18.78
C GLU A 265 11.92 -14.91 18.98
N ASP A 266 11.77 -15.39 20.22
CA ASP A 266 11.04 -16.62 20.53
C ASP A 266 9.57 -16.55 20.09
N TYR A 267 8.87 -15.45 20.42
CA TYR A 267 7.49 -15.24 19.94
C TYR A 267 7.45 -15.22 18.42
N ARG A 268 8.36 -14.46 17.78
CA ARG A 268 8.45 -14.33 16.32
C ARG A 268 8.63 -15.70 15.65
N LEU A 269 9.52 -16.53 16.15
CA LEU A 269 9.82 -17.87 15.61
C LEU A 269 8.66 -18.84 15.82
N LYS A 270 8.00 -18.83 16.97
CA LYS A 270 6.82 -19.67 17.24
C LYS A 270 5.65 -19.31 16.34
N LEU A 271 5.35 -18.03 16.22
CA LEU A 271 4.30 -17.53 15.32
C LEU A 271 4.64 -17.82 13.84
N LYS A 272 5.92 -17.77 13.45
CA LYS A 272 6.32 -18.16 12.09
C LYS A 272 5.98 -19.63 11.78
N LYS A 273 6.06 -20.53 12.76
CA LYS A 273 5.71 -21.96 12.59
C LYS A 273 4.21 -22.19 12.35
N THR A 274 3.34 -21.28 12.79
CA THR A 274 1.89 -21.40 12.58
C THR A 274 1.46 -21.03 11.14
N ARG A 275 2.40 -20.59 10.27
CA ARG A 275 2.11 -20.22 8.87
C ARG A 275 1.58 -21.36 8.01
N THR A 276 2.03 -22.59 8.24
CA THR A 276 1.75 -23.75 7.37
C THR A 276 0.66 -24.68 7.92
N LYS A 277 0.50 -24.74 9.25
CA LYS A 277 -0.58 -25.46 9.94
C LYS A 277 -1.11 -24.58 11.07
N ARG A 278 -2.16 -23.79 10.80
CA ARG A 278 -2.83 -22.95 11.79
C ARG A 278 -3.77 -23.79 12.63
N THR A 279 -3.28 -24.37 13.72
CA THR A 279 -4.18 -24.94 14.74
C THR A 279 -4.40 -23.92 15.84
N VAL A 280 -5.65 -23.74 16.25
CA VAL A 280 -6.04 -22.83 17.34
C VAL A 280 -5.25 -23.16 18.62
N VAL A 281 -5.01 -24.44 18.87
CA VAL A 281 -4.25 -24.95 20.02
C VAL A 281 -2.84 -24.34 20.12
N GLU A 282 -2.11 -24.21 19.01
CA GLU A 282 -0.76 -23.63 19.03
C GLU A 282 -0.81 -22.13 19.33
N ILE A 283 -1.83 -21.42 18.85
CA ILE A 283 -2.01 -19.99 19.13
C ILE A 283 -2.44 -19.78 20.60
N GLU A 284 -3.29 -20.65 21.15
CA GLU A 284 -3.69 -20.61 22.57
C GLU A 284 -2.50 -20.83 23.53
N LYS A 285 -1.53 -21.68 23.15
CA LYS A 285 -0.27 -21.82 23.91
C LYS A 285 0.51 -20.50 23.96
N ILE A 286 0.55 -19.77 22.85
CA ILE A 286 1.21 -18.46 22.77
C ILE A 286 0.43 -17.43 23.59
N GLN A 287 -0.92 -17.41 23.49
CA GLN A 287 -1.79 -16.56 24.32
C GLN A 287 -1.48 -16.77 25.80
N LYS A 288 -1.50 -18.02 26.29
CA LYS A 288 -1.23 -18.32 27.70
C LYS A 288 0.13 -17.81 28.16
N ARG A 289 1.16 -17.92 27.32
CA ARG A 289 2.50 -17.40 27.63
C ARG A 289 2.50 -15.88 27.71
N VAL A 290 1.92 -15.20 26.73
CA VAL A 290 1.87 -13.73 26.66
C VAL A 290 1.04 -13.17 27.82
N SER A 291 -0.11 -13.77 28.14
CA SER A 291 -0.97 -13.36 29.27
C SER A 291 -0.27 -13.46 30.62
N GLY A 292 0.70 -14.39 30.77
CA GLY A 292 1.49 -14.56 31.99
C GLY A 292 2.64 -13.56 32.16
N GLU A 293 2.97 -12.78 31.14
CA GLU A 293 3.97 -11.72 31.24
C GLU A 293 3.40 -10.50 31.98
N ASN A 294 4.28 -9.70 32.61
CA ASN A 294 3.85 -8.47 33.27
C ASN A 294 3.35 -7.40 32.25
N PRO A 295 2.52 -6.43 32.67
CA PRO A 295 1.93 -5.44 31.77
C PRO A 295 2.94 -4.62 30.95
N ASP A 296 4.09 -4.25 31.53
CA ASP A 296 5.12 -3.49 30.82
C ASP A 296 5.78 -4.32 29.71
N THR A 297 6.05 -5.60 29.99
CA THR A 297 6.58 -6.54 29.00
C THR A 297 5.59 -6.74 27.86
N GLN A 298 4.29 -6.89 28.17
CA GLN A 298 3.25 -7.00 27.16
C GLN A 298 3.17 -5.75 26.28
N TYR A 299 3.28 -4.56 26.88
CA TYR A 299 3.34 -3.30 26.14
C TYR A 299 4.56 -3.23 25.23
N LYS A 300 5.76 -3.53 25.73
CA LYS A 300 6.99 -3.51 24.92
C LYS A 300 6.98 -4.54 23.79
N VAL A 301 6.41 -5.72 24.03
CA VAL A 301 6.19 -6.73 22.97
C VAL A 301 5.21 -6.19 21.92
N ALA A 302 4.08 -5.61 22.34
CA ALA A 302 3.13 -4.98 21.40
C ALA A 302 3.83 -3.88 20.58
N HIS A 303 4.57 -2.99 21.25
CA HIS A 303 5.29 -1.90 20.63
C HIS A 303 6.29 -2.38 19.57
N GLY A 304 7.10 -3.40 19.88
CA GLY A 304 8.06 -3.96 18.93
C GLY A 304 7.43 -4.58 17.70
N PHE A 305 6.32 -5.32 17.85
CA PHE A 305 5.60 -5.87 16.71
C PHE A 305 4.83 -4.81 15.91
N SER A 306 4.30 -3.77 16.57
CA SER A 306 3.66 -2.63 15.91
C SER A 306 4.67 -1.84 15.08
N LEU A 307 5.85 -1.53 15.64
CA LEU A 307 6.94 -0.85 14.94
C LEU A 307 7.47 -1.69 13.77
N LEU A 308 7.58 -3.01 13.95
CA LEU A 308 7.93 -3.92 12.85
C LEU A 308 6.95 -3.80 11.67
N MET A 309 5.64 -3.72 11.92
CA MET A 309 4.63 -3.55 10.86
C MET A 309 4.76 -2.22 10.14
N GLU A 310 4.98 -1.14 10.90
CA GLU A 310 5.21 0.20 10.35
C GLU A 310 6.43 0.23 9.44
N LEU A 311 7.55 -0.34 9.88
CA LEU A 311 8.79 -0.37 9.11
C LEU A 311 8.70 -1.22 7.85
N ILE A 312 7.98 -2.37 7.90
CA ILE A 312 7.71 -3.18 6.71
C ILE A 312 6.88 -2.38 5.68
N ASN A 313 5.88 -1.62 6.13
CA ASN A 313 5.10 -0.75 5.25
C ASN A 313 5.96 0.35 4.62
N ASN A 314 6.85 0.97 5.40
CA ASN A 314 7.79 1.98 4.89
C ASN A 314 8.73 1.38 3.83
N CYS A 315 9.25 0.18 4.06
CA CYS A 315 10.08 -0.54 3.09
C CYS A 315 9.31 -0.82 1.78
N GLU A 316 8.09 -1.34 1.86
CA GLU A 316 7.25 -1.61 0.69
C GLU A 316 6.92 -0.34 -0.11
N ASN A 317 6.57 0.75 0.57
CA ASN A 317 6.28 2.04 -0.06
C ASN A 317 7.53 2.65 -0.72
N THR A 318 8.68 2.56 -0.06
CA THR A 318 9.96 3.05 -0.57
C THR A 318 10.39 2.25 -1.80
N TYR A 319 10.33 0.92 -1.74
CA TYR A 319 10.59 0.05 -2.87
C TYR A 319 9.66 0.34 -4.06
N ARG A 320 8.36 0.55 -3.79
CA ARG A 320 7.39 0.93 -4.83
C ARG A 320 7.79 2.25 -5.50
N SER A 321 8.19 3.26 -4.72
CA SER A 321 8.64 4.55 -5.22
C SER A 321 9.89 4.40 -6.11
N TRP A 322 10.88 3.65 -5.64
CA TRP A 322 12.10 3.33 -6.39
C TRP A 322 11.81 2.63 -7.72
N ARG A 323 10.93 1.62 -7.72
CA ARG A 323 10.54 0.91 -8.95
C ARG A 323 9.83 1.82 -9.95
N LEU A 324 8.99 2.74 -9.45
CA LEU A 324 8.29 3.70 -10.30
C LEU A 324 9.25 4.71 -10.94
N ARG A 325 10.31 5.13 -10.24
CA ARG A 325 11.37 6.01 -10.79
C ARG A 325 12.14 5.39 -11.95
N GLN A 326 12.26 4.06 -11.99
CA GLN A 326 12.95 3.35 -13.07
C GLN A 326 12.10 3.13 -14.32
N LYS A 327 10.77 3.29 -14.21
CA LYS A 327 9.88 3.13 -15.36
C LYS A 327 9.80 4.45 -16.12
N SER A 328 10.18 4.42 -17.39
CA SER A 328 9.80 5.49 -18.32
C SER A 328 8.27 5.54 -18.40
N GLN A 329 7.69 6.68 -18.00
CA GLN A 329 6.25 6.91 -18.11
C GLN A 329 5.96 7.39 -19.53
N SER A 330 5.19 6.63 -20.30
CA SER A 330 4.69 7.11 -21.58
C SER A 330 3.72 8.26 -21.34
N GLN A 331 3.93 9.39 -22.03
CA GLN A 331 2.98 10.48 -21.95
C GLN A 331 1.66 10.08 -22.64
N PRO A 332 0.52 10.22 -21.96
CA PRO A 332 -0.76 9.90 -22.53
C PRO A 332 -1.10 10.87 -23.66
N THR A 333 -1.45 10.35 -24.83
CA THR A 333 -1.98 11.11 -25.96
C THR A 333 -3.52 11.13 -25.91
N GLY A 334 -4.14 12.27 -26.25
CA GLY A 334 -5.60 12.43 -26.38
C GLY A 334 -6.28 13.29 -25.31
N ARG A 335 -7.63 13.33 -25.31
CA ARG A 335 -8.45 14.23 -24.47
C ARG A 335 -8.10 14.10 -22.98
N ARG A 336 -8.02 15.24 -22.27
CA ARG A 336 -7.71 15.30 -20.84
C ARG A 336 -8.85 14.72 -19.98
N ILE A 337 -8.49 13.99 -18.93
CA ILE A 337 -9.40 13.51 -17.86
C ILE A 337 -9.35 14.49 -16.68
N ASP A 338 -10.50 14.91 -16.16
CA ASP A 338 -10.56 15.84 -15.01
C ASP A 338 -10.60 15.05 -13.69
N LEU A 339 -9.46 14.94 -13.01
CA LEU A 339 -9.34 14.23 -11.73
C LEU A 339 -9.69 15.17 -10.56
N GLY A 340 -10.81 14.94 -9.90
CA GLY A 340 -11.22 15.65 -8.70
C GLY A 340 -10.85 14.87 -7.44
N PHE A 341 -9.89 15.37 -6.66
CA PHE A 341 -9.54 14.82 -5.36
C PHE A 341 -10.15 15.65 -4.24
N VAL A 342 -10.97 15.00 -3.41
CA VAL A 342 -11.49 15.58 -2.18
C VAL A 342 -10.76 14.94 -1.01
N LEU A 343 -9.85 15.69 -0.43
CA LEU A 343 -9.00 15.20 0.66
C LEU A 343 -9.79 15.23 1.97
N THR A 344 -9.74 14.14 2.74
CA THR A 344 -10.27 14.15 4.10
C THR A 344 -9.14 14.29 5.09
N ALA A 345 -9.50 14.59 6.33
CA ALA A 345 -8.61 14.35 7.47
C ALA A 345 -8.15 12.89 7.48
N HIS A 346 -7.27 12.56 8.43
CA HIS A 346 -6.80 11.20 8.65
C HIS A 346 -7.52 10.55 9.83
N PRO A 347 -8.83 10.20 9.71
CA PRO A 347 -9.67 9.65 10.77
C PRO A 347 -9.29 8.22 11.15
N THR A 348 -8.26 7.67 10.50
CA THR A 348 -7.65 6.35 10.67
C THR A 348 -6.18 6.45 11.08
N GLU A 349 -5.60 7.66 11.21
CA GLU A 349 -4.21 7.79 11.63
C GLU A 349 -4.14 7.58 13.13
N ALA A 350 -3.90 6.34 13.51
CA ALA A 350 -3.67 6.02 14.89
C ALA A 350 -2.23 6.40 15.29
N ARG A 351 -1.31 6.60 14.33
CA ARG A 351 0.09 6.98 14.59
C ARG A 351 0.22 8.42 15.07
N SER A 352 1.21 8.70 15.93
CA SER A 352 1.53 10.06 16.35
C SER A 352 2.26 10.84 15.23
N PRO A 353 2.15 12.18 15.17
CA PRO A 353 2.87 12.97 14.16
C PRO A 353 4.39 12.76 14.18
N SER A 354 4.99 12.57 15.36
CA SER A 354 6.42 12.29 15.51
C SER A 354 6.81 10.95 14.88
N VAL A 355 5.98 9.92 15.00
CA VAL A 355 6.21 8.62 14.34
C VAL A 355 6.20 8.78 12.83
N VAL A 356 5.26 9.57 12.29
CA VAL A 356 5.18 9.82 10.84
C VAL A 356 6.43 10.55 10.32
N GLU A 357 6.92 11.55 11.05
CA GLU A 357 8.16 12.28 10.70
C GLU A 357 9.37 11.33 10.70
N PHE A 358 9.58 10.57 11.78
CA PHE A 358 10.71 9.65 11.87
C PHE A 358 10.61 8.49 10.87
N SER A 359 9.41 7.96 10.61
CA SER A 359 9.17 6.98 9.53
C SER A 359 9.56 7.54 8.15
N SER A 360 9.34 8.83 7.91
CA SER A 360 9.74 9.49 6.67
C SER A 360 11.27 9.58 6.55
N ARG A 361 11.98 9.91 7.64
CA ARG A 361 13.46 9.89 7.70
C ARG A 361 14.05 8.52 7.43
N VAL A 362 13.46 7.47 8.03
CA VAL A 362 13.84 6.08 7.74
C VAL A 362 13.64 5.78 6.26
N SER A 363 12.53 6.22 5.67
CA SER A 363 12.23 5.99 4.24
C SER A 363 13.24 6.69 3.32
N GLU A 364 13.72 7.89 3.67
CA GLU A 364 14.79 8.61 2.96
C GLU A 364 16.08 7.79 2.93
N ILE A 365 16.57 7.34 4.09
CA ILE A 365 17.81 6.54 4.22
C ILE A 365 17.70 5.22 3.45
N VAL A 366 16.55 4.57 3.57
CA VAL A 366 16.22 3.31 2.89
C VAL A 366 16.18 3.51 1.36
N MET A 367 15.67 4.65 0.89
CA MET A 367 15.63 5.01 -0.52
C MET A 367 17.03 5.26 -1.08
N GLU A 368 17.87 6.00 -0.35
CA GLU A 368 19.27 6.24 -0.71
C GLU A 368 20.03 4.92 -0.80
N GLY A 369 19.80 4.02 0.15
CA GLY A 369 20.35 2.67 0.11
C GLY A 369 19.95 1.93 -1.16
N LEU A 370 18.68 1.93 -1.56
CA LEU A 370 18.24 1.28 -2.80
C LEU A 370 18.89 1.88 -4.06
N VAL A 371 19.12 3.20 -4.10
CA VAL A 371 19.79 3.87 -5.21
C VAL A 371 21.29 3.55 -5.23
N ASN A 372 21.92 3.47 -4.06
CA ASN A 372 23.35 3.24 -3.89
C ASN A 372 23.72 1.75 -3.75
N ASN A 373 23.01 0.87 -4.46
CA ASN A 373 23.24 -0.58 -4.45
C ASN A 373 23.31 -1.19 -3.04
N PHE A 374 22.34 -0.82 -2.19
CA PHE A 374 22.15 -1.24 -0.80
C PHE A 374 23.28 -0.85 0.16
N ARG A 375 23.97 0.26 -0.11
CA ARG A 375 24.84 0.93 0.86
C ARG A 375 24.01 1.95 1.63
N PHE A 376 23.71 1.62 2.88
CA PHE A 376 22.90 2.45 3.77
C PHE A 376 23.78 3.27 4.70
N ASP A 377 23.29 4.43 5.14
CA ASP A 377 23.81 5.11 6.32
C ASP A 377 23.32 4.36 7.58
N ASP A 378 24.16 3.47 8.08
CA ASP A 378 23.82 2.57 9.19
C ASP A 378 23.64 3.32 10.52
N ASP A 379 24.40 4.41 10.73
CA ASP A 379 24.34 5.21 11.95
C ASP A 379 23.08 6.06 11.99
N ALA A 380 22.71 6.70 10.87
CA ALA A 380 21.46 7.43 10.76
C ALA A 380 20.26 6.48 10.90
N LEU A 381 20.29 5.32 10.22
CA LEU A 381 19.21 4.33 10.32
C LEU A 381 19.02 3.87 11.76
N ARG A 382 20.10 3.51 12.46
CA ARG A 382 20.06 3.10 13.87
C ARG A 382 19.52 4.22 14.77
N THR A 383 19.92 5.46 14.54
CA THR A 383 19.47 6.63 15.31
C THR A 383 17.96 6.81 15.21
N TYR A 384 17.39 6.84 14.01
CA TYR A 384 15.95 7.04 13.86
C TYR A 384 15.12 5.83 14.30
N LEU A 385 15.63 4.61 14.14
CA LEU A 385 14.99 3.42 14.70
C LEU A 385 14.97 3.44 16.24
N ARG A 386 16.04 3.95 16.87
CA ARG A 386 16.08 4.18 18.32
C ARG A 386 15.06 5.22 18.76
N LEU A 387 14.97 6.36 18.06
CA LEU A 387 13.97 7.39 18.37
C LEU A 387 12.54 6.87 18.22
N LEU A 388 12.27 6.05 17.20
CA LEU A 388 10.98 5.39 17.01
C LEU A 388 10.65 4.41 18.15
N TRP A 389 11.63 3.69 18.69
CA TRP A 389 11.45 2.80 19.86
C TRP A 389 11.09 3.55 21.14
N LEU A 390 11.60 4.77 21.32
CA LEU A 390 11.44 5.55 22.55
C LEU A 390 10.09 6.29 22.64
N ILE A 391 9.32 6.35 21.56
CA ILE A 391 8.04 7.07 21.51
C ILE A 391 6.87 6.12 21.31
N PRO A 392 5.70 6.39 21.91
CA PRO A 392 4.52 5.58 21.63
C PRO A 392 4.11 5.74 20.16
N LEU A 393 3.70 4.64 19.53
CA LEU A 393 3.15 4.72 18.17
C LEU A 393 1.83 5.50 18.20
N SER A 394 1.01 5.30 19.24
CA SER A 394 -0.33 5.87 19.32
C SER A 394 -0.36 7.37 19.67
N LYS A 395 -1.41 8.07 19.22
CA LYS A 395 -1.75 9.42 19.69
C LYS A 395 -2.19 9.39 21.16
N LEU A 396 -1.68 10.36 21.94
CA LEU A 396 -2.09 10.55 23.34
C LEU A 396 -3.34 11.41 23.49
N LYS A 397 -3.60 12.30 22.54
CA LYS A 397 -4.75 13.20 22.50
C LYS A 397 -5.35 13.20 21.09
N SER A 398 -6.68 13.37 21.01
CA SER A 398 -7.33 13.51 19.71
C SER A 398 -6.87 14.82 19.05
N PRO A 399 -6.62 14.83 17.73
CA PRO A 399 -6.28 16.05 17.03
C PRO A 399 -7.48 17.01 17.01
N THR A 400 -7.21 18.31 16.95
CA THR A 400 -8.22 19.32 16.60
C THR A 400 -8.44 19.36 15.09
N VAL A 401 -9.50 20.02 14.63
CA VAL A 401 -9.75 20.22 13.19
C VAL A 401 -8.61 21.02 12.56
N GLU A 402 -8.03 21.96 13.28
CA GLU A 402 -6.87 22.73 12.85
C GLU A 402 -5.61 21.88 12.70
N ASP A 403 -5.36 20.93 13.62
CA ASP A 403 -4.23 20.01 13.53
C ASP A 403 -4.35 19.12 12.29
N GLU A 404 -5.56 18.61 12.02
CA GLU A 404 -5.84 17.81 10.83
C GLU A 404 -5.65 18.63 9.54
N ALA A 405 -6.03 19.91 9.56
CA ALA A 405 -5.85 20.82 8.42
C ALA A 405 -4.36 21.12 8.17
N GLU A 406 -3.60 21.51 9.19
CA GLU A 406 -2.18 21.79 9.07
C GLU A 406 -1.42 20.55 8.55
N TYR A 407 -1.70 19.38 9.12
CA TYR A 407 -1.07 18.13 8.67
C TYR A 407 -1.39 17.84 7.20
N LEU A 408 -2.67 17.90 6.81
CA LEU A 408 -3.09 17.66 5.43
C LEU A 408 -2.39 18.60 4.44
N TYR A 409 -2.39 19.90 4.74
CA TYR A 409 -1.82 20.92 3.85
C TYR A 409 -0.29 20.89 3.81
N SER A 410 0.37 20.45 4.89
CA SER A 410 1.82 20.23 4.89
C SER A 410 2.28 19.19 3.86
N ILE A 411 1.48 18.14 3.65
CA ILE A 411 1.74 17.11 2.65
C ILE A 411 1.47 17.66 1.24
N LEU A 412 0.27 18.24 1.05
CA LEU A 412 -0.16 18.75 -0.25
C LEU A 412 0.77 19.84 -0.80
N PHE A 413 1.23 20.74 0.07
CA PHE A 413 2.06 21.87 -0.30
C PHE A 413 3.55 21.64 -0.07
N ASN A 414 3.98 20.37 0.03
CA ASN A 414 5.38 20.04 -0.19
C ASN A 414 5.80 20.62 -1.57
N PRO A 415 6.91 21.37 -1.67
CA PRO A 415 7.24 22.11 -2.89
C PRO A 415 7.26 21.25 -4.16
N LYS A 416 7.78 20.02 -4.09
CA LYS A 416 7.86 19.12 -5.25
C LYS A 416 6.47 18.60 -5.67
N ILE A 417 5.59 18.36 -4.70
CA ILE A 417 4.21 17.93 -4.96
C ILE A 417 3.40 19.08 -5.56
N LEU A 418 3.50 20.27 -4.96
CA LEU A 418 2.80 21.45 -5.43
C LEU A 418 3.23 21.79 -6.86
N GLU A 419 4.54 21.79 -7.15
CA GLU A 419 5.05 22.04 -8.50
C GLU A 419 4.50 21.05 -9.53
N PHE A 420 4.39 19.76 -9.19
CA PHE A 420 3.73 18.77 -10.04
C PHE A 420 2.24 19.09 -10.25
N ILE A 421 1.50 19.47 -9.20
CA ILE A 421 0.09 19.85 -9.31
C ILE A 421 -0.09 21.08 -10.21
N LEU A 422 0.83 22.04 -10.12
CA LEU A 422 0.82 23.27 -10.92
C LEU A 422 1.21 23.03 -12.39
N SER A 423 2.00 21.99 -12.66
CA SER A 423 2.49 21.67 -14.01
C SER A 423 1.37 21.34 -15.00
N GLU A 424 1.55 21.73 -16.25
CA GLU A 424 0.65 21.35 -17.33
C GLU A 424 0.85 19.88 -17.70
N ASN A 425 -0.19 19.07 -17.49
CA ASN A 425 -0.17 17.65 -17.79
C ASN A 425 -0.97 17.36 -19.08
N VAL A 426 -0.33 16.72 -20.06
CA VAL A 426 -0.89 16.52 -21.42
C VAL A 426 -2.13 15.60 -21.42
N GLY A 427 -2.36 14.81 -20.36
CA GLY A 427 -3.46 13.84 -20.32
C GLY A 427 -4.49 13.97 -19.20
N PHE A 428 -4.32 14.85 -18.23
CA PHE A 428 -5.27 15.02 -17.12
C PHE A 428 -5.15 16.39 -16.49
N ASN A 429 -6.22 16.83 -15.83
CA ASN A 429 -6.20 17.99 -14.94
C ASN A 429 -6.43 17.52 -13.51
N ILE A 430 -5.73 18.10 -12.54
CA ILE A 430 -5.92 17.81 -11.12
C ILE A 430 -6.71 18.95 -10.49
N ARG A 431 -7.76 18.62 -9.74
CA ARG A 431 -8.51 19.58 -8.91
C ARG A 431 -8.50 19.08 -7.47
N ILE A 432 -8.01 19.91 -6.55
CA ILE A 432 -7.91 19.57 -5.13
C ILE A 432 -8.99 20.30 -4.34
N ARG A 433 -9.65 19.58 -3.44
CA ARG A 433 -10.66 20.09 -2.50
C ARG A 433 -10.44 19.43 -1.12
N SER A 434 -11.08 19.94 -0.07
CA SER A 434 -10.93 19.40 1.28
C SER A 434 -12.26 19.26 2.03
N TRP A 435 -12.40 18.21 2.83
CA TRP A 435 -13.46 18.09 3.85
C TRP A 435 -13.07 18.72 5.19
N VAL A 436 -11.78 18.95 5.45
CA VAL A 436 -11.29 19.39 6.76
C VAL A 436 -11.72 20.82 7.04
N GLY A 437 -12.59 21.01 8.03
CA GLY A 437 -13.24 22.29 8.35
C GLY A 437 -14.54 22.56 7.57
N GLY A 438 -14.97 21.64 6.69
CA GLY A 438 -16.24 21.72 5.95
C GLY A 438 -17.23 20.59 6.26
N ASP A 439 -16.75 19.39 6.64
CA ASP A 439 -17.59 18.24 7.01
C ASP A 439 -18.16 18.38 8.43
N LYS A 440 -19.35 18.96 8.53
CA LYS A 440 -20.04 19.26 9.78
C LYS A 440 -21.00 18.14 10.23
N ASP A 441 -21.38 17.22 9.34
CA ASP A 441 -22.26 16.08 9.62
C ASP A 441 -21.84 15.38 10.94
N GLY A 442 -22.65 15.52 11.99
CA GLY A 442 -22.38 14.99 13.32
C GLY A 442 -20.98 15.29 13.92
N HIS A 443 -20.29 16.33 13.46
CA HIS A 443 -18.97 16.76 13.92
C HIS A 443 -19.07 18.05 14.73
N PRO A 444 -19.11 18.00 16.08
CA PRO A 444 -19.29 19.21 16.90
C PRO A 444 -18.11 20.21 16.81
N GLY A 445 -16.89 19.74 16.54
CA GLY A 445 -15.72 20.60 16.35
C GLY A 445 -15.67 21.40 15.03
N VAL A 446 -16.57 21.16 14.08
CA VAL A 446 -16.62 21.93 12.82
C VAL A 446 -17.63 23.06 12.97
N ASN A 447 -17.19 24.30 12.72
CA ASN A 447 -17.99 25.52 12.79
C ASN A 447 -17.33 26.64 11.97
N GLU A 448 -17.89 27.85 11.97
CA GLU A 448 -17.36 28.99 11.23
C GLU A 448 -15.92 29.36 11.60
N ARG A 449 -15.52 29.17 12.86
CA ARG A 449 -14.16 29.46 13.33
C ARG A 449 -13.16 28.44 12.81
N THR A 450 -13.45 27.15 12.95
CA THR A 450 -12.55 26.09 12.49
C THR A 450 -12.51 26.01 10.95
N MET A 451 -13.62 26.35 10.28
CA MET A 451 -13.68 26.58 8.83
C MET A 451 -12.70 27.68 8.38
N LEU A 452 -12.75 28.86 8.99
CA LEU A 452 -11.83 29.97 8.68
C LEU A 452 -10.38 29.62 9.00
N ALA A 453 -10.15 28.88 10.09
CA ALA A 453 -8.82 28.41 10.46
C ALA A 453 -8.25 27.46 9.39
N SER A 454 -9.03 26.48 8.93
CA SER A 454 -8.64 25.53 7.87
C SER A 454 -8.30 26.26 6.56
N LEU A 455 -9.19 27.16 6.09
CA LEU A 455 -8.96 27.98 4.91
C LEU A 455 -7.65 28.80 5.05
N SER A 456 -7.45 29.45 6.20
CA SER A 456 -6.25 30.23 6.49
C SER A 456 -4.97 29.39 6.52
N ARG A 457 -5.02 28.12 6.99
CA ARG A 457 -3.86 27.21 6.94
C ARG A 457 -3.48 26.93 5.49
N SER A 458 -4.43 26.56 4.65
CA SER A 458 -4.15 26.32 3.22
C SER A 458 -3.57 27.56 2.54
N ARG A 459 -4.12 28.75 2.86
CA ARG A 459 -3.62 30.02 2.33
C ARG A 459 -2.19 30.32 2.72
N LYS A 460 -1.84 30.09 3.98
CA LYS A 460 -0.48 30.33 4.49
C LYS A 460 0.55 29.58 3.64
N HIS A 461 0.27 28.34 3.25
CA HIS A 461 1.15 27.56 2.38
C HIS A 461 1.21 28.11 0.95
N LEU A 462 0.07 28.48 0.36
CA LEU A 462 0.02 29.08 -0.98
C LEU A 462 0.78 30.40 -1.06
N ILE A 463 0.61 31.28 -0.07
CA ILE A 463 1.36 32.54 0.02
C ILE A 463 2.86 32.27 0.20
N LEU A 464 3.24 31.26 0.99
CA LEU A 464 4.65 30.89 1.13
C LEU A 464 5.25 30.44 -0.21
N ALA A 465 4.49 29.67 -1.01
CA ALA A 465 4.91 29.26 -2.35
C ALA A 465 5.05 30.46 -3.30
N ILE A 466 4.07 31.37 -3.33
CA ILE A 466 4.15 32.61 -4.13
C ILE A 466 5.35 33.45 -3.70
N LYS A 467 5.61 33.62 -2.40
CA LYS A 467 6.77 34.37 -1.92
C LYS A 467 8.08 33.75 -2.37
N ARG A 468 8.22 32.43 -2.24
CA ARG A 468 9.40 31.70 -2.73
C ARG A 468 9.60 31.93 -4.22
N ASN A 469 8.53 31.86 -5.02
CA ASN A 469 8.59 32.13 -6.45
C ASN A 469 9.07 33.55 -6.74
N LEU A 470 8.49 34.55 -6.07
CA LEU A 470 8.88 35.96 -6.24
C LEU A 470 10.30 36.25 -5.71
N ASP A 471 10.76 35.52 -4.69
CA ASP A 471 12.12 35.64 -4.14
C ASP A 471 13.17 35.05 -5.10
N GLU A 472 12.81 34.04 -5.88
CA GLU A 472 13.63 33.54 -6.99
C GLU A 472 13.81 34.61 -8.07
N VAL A 473 12.71 35.21 -8.54
CA VAL A 473 12.77 36.33 -9.51
C VAL A 473 13.63 37.47 -8.98
N CYS A 474 13.45 37.87 -7.70
CA CYS A 474 14.26 38.93 -7.09
C CYS A 474 15.75 38.61 -7.07
N ARG A 475 16.14 37.37 -6.74
CA ARG A 475 17.54 36.93 -6.71
C ARG A 475 18.16 36.95 -8.09
N ASP A 476 17.43 36.48 -9.10
CA ASP A 476 17.92 36.45 -10.48
C ASP A 476 18.09 37.88 -11.03
N LEU A 477 17.15 38.79 -10.70
CA LEU A 477 17.26 40.21 -11.02
C LEU A 477 18.46 40.88 -10.35
N GLU A 478 18.77 40.58 -9.08
CA GLU A 478 19.94 41.12 -8.39
C GLU A 478 21.25 40.76 -9.10
N LEU A 479 21.35 39.52 -9.60
CA LEU A 479 22.52 39.08 -10.38
C LEU A 479 22.64 39.86 -11.69
N VAL A 480 21.52 40.11 -12.37
CA VAL A 480 21.49 40.92 -13.59
C VAL A 480 21.89 42.38 -13.31
N TYR A 481 21.34 43.01 -12.28
CA TYR A 481 21.64 44.42 -11.96
C TYR A 481 23.10 44.66 -11.59
N LYS A 482 23.71 43.73 -10.84
CA LYS A 482 25.15 43.78 -10.53
C LYS A 482 26.01 43.82 -11.80
N SER A 483 25.54 43.27 -12.91
CA SER A 483 26.28 43.24 -14.18
C SER A 483 26.02 44.44 -15.11
N LYS A 484 24.85 45.10 -15.03
CA LYS A 484 24.41 46.09 -16.03
C LYS A 484 24.38 47.56 -15.56
N SER A 485 24.78 47.86 -14.32
CA SER A 485 24.69 49.22 -13.73
C SER A 485 23.29 49.86 -13.86
N SER A 486 22.24 49.04 -13.95
CA SER A 486 20.84 49.47 -14.02
C SER A 486 20.17 49.38 -12.65
N GLY A 487 19.27 50.31 -12.34
CA GLY A 487 18.67 50.47 -11.01
C GLY A 487 17.64 49.38 -10.62
N PRO A 488 17.36 49.19 -9.32
CA PRO A 488 16.59 48.05 -8.78
C PRO A 488 15.06 48.20 -8.92
N LEU A 489 14.56 48.90 -9.94
CA LEU A 489 13.13 49.26 -10.05
C LEU A 489 12.21 48.04 -10.00
N HIS A 490 12.47 47.02 -10.82
CA HIS A 490 11.63 45.80 -10.85
C HIS A 490 11.79 44.96 -9.58
N HIS A 491 13.00 44.93 -9.00
CA HIS A 491 13.23 44.28 -7.71
C HIS A 491 12.35 44.91 -6.62
N ASN A 492 12.33 46.25 -6.53
CA ASN A 492 11.52 46.98 -5.56
C ASN A 492 10.02 46.77 -5.78
N LYS A 493 9.56 46.76 -7.03
CA LYS A 493 8.15 46.47 -7.36
C LYS A 493 7.73 45.07 -6.90
N ILE A 494 8.55 44.04 -7.17
CA ILE A 494 8.29 42.66 -6.76
C ILE A 494 8.34 42.52 -5.23
N LYS A 495 9.32 43.12 -4.55
CA LYS A 495 9.37 43.17 -3.08
C LYS A 495 8.13 43.84 -2.48
N GLY A 496 7.61 44.88 -3.14
CA GLY A 496 6.34 45.51 -2.78
C GLY A 496 5.16 44.53 -2.83
N LEU A 497 5.04 43.78 -3.93
CA LEU A 497 4.01 42.75 -4.11
C LEU A 497 4.12 41.65 -3.05
N GLN A 498 5.34 41.20 -2.75
CA GLN A 498 5.63 40.21 -1.68
C GLN A 498 5.19 40.71 -0.30
N LYS A 499 5.45 41.98 0.03
CA LYS A 499 5.04 42.56 1.31
C LYS A 499 3.52 42.66 1.43
N ARG A 500 2.83 43.01 0.33
CA ARG A 500 1.36 43.11 0.29
C ARG A 500 0.67 41.76 0.35
N ILE A 501 1.16 40.72 -0.35
CA ILE A 501 0.51 39.41 -0.28
C ILE A 501 0.61 38.79 1.11
N GLU A 502 1.69 39.08 1.85
CA GLU A 502 1.87 38.63 3.23
C GLU A 502 0.74 39.09 4.17
N THR A 503 0.15 40.25 3.92
CA THR A 503 -0.95 40.76 4.75
C THR A 503 -2.24 39.97 4.57
N LEU A 504 -2.35 39.16 3.51
CA LEU A 504 -3.52 38.35 3.16
C LEU A 504 -3.48 36.94 3.78
N LYS A 505 -2.49 36.63 4.62
CA LYS A 505 -2.29 35.31 5.26
C LYS A 505 -3.50 34.74 5.99
N LYS A 506 -4.34 35.58 6.58
CA LYS A 506 -5.56 35.16 7.27
C LYS A 506 -6.77 35.46 6.40
N VAL A 507 -7.70 34.53 6.34
CA VAL A 507 -8.98 34.70 5.65
C VAL A 507 -9.91 35.53 6.54
N THR A 508 -10.34 36.70 6.07
CA THR A 508 -11.20 37.62 6.85
C THR A 508 -12.44 38.04 6.06
N ALA A 509 -13.26 38.95 6.59
CA ALA A 509 -14.36 39.53 5.81
C ALA A 509 -13.82 40.27 4.57
N LYS A 510 -14.59 40.27 3.47
CA LYS A 510 -14.23 40.90 2.17
C LYS A 510 -12.93 40.40 1.55
N ASP A 511 -12.59 39.16 1.85
CA ASP A 511 -11.36 38.54 1.39
C ASP A 511 -11.26 38.45 -0.14
N GLY A 512 -12.35 38.04 -0.80
CA GLY A 512 -12.42 37.98 -2.27
C GLY A 512 -12.00 39.29 -2.94
N ALA A 513 -12.52 40.42 -2.47
CA ALA A 513 -12.15 41.75 -2.97
C ALA A 513 -10.66 42.08 -2.74
N ASN A 514 -10.08 41.66 -1.60
CA ASN A 514 -8.68 41.92 -1.29
C ASN A 514 -7.74 41.07 -2.17
N ILE A 515 -8.11 39.82 -2.42
CA ILE A 515 -7.38 38.92 -3.32
C ILE A 515 -7.44 39.44 -4.76
N GLU A 516 -8.64 39.80 -5.23
CA GLU A 516 -8.85 40.38 -6.56
C GLU A 516 -8.03 41.67 -6.74
N LYS A 517 -8.01 42.55 -5.72
CA LYS A 517 -7.21 43.78 -5.74
C LYS A 517 -5.72 43.47 -5.90
N TRP A 518 -5.19 42.50 -5.15
CA TRP A 518 -3.79 42.11 -5.27
C TRP A 518 -3.50 41.47 -6.62
N TYR A 519 -4.38 40.57 -7.10
CA TYR A 519 -4.21 39.88 -8.36
C TYR A 519 -4.19 40.85 -9.54
N ARG A 520 -5.11 41.82 -9.60
CA ARG A 520 -5.09 42.88 -10.63
C ARG A 520 -3.83 43.74 -10.59
N GLU A 521 -3.33 44.03 -9.39
CA GLU A 521 -2.08 44.77 -9.24
C GLU A 521 -0.88 43.96 -9.79
N PHE A 522 -0.85 42.67 -9.48
CA PHE A 522 0.15 41.74 -9.99
C PHE A 522 0.07 41.60 -11.53
N GLU A 523 -1.12 41.35 -12.07
CA GLU A 523 -1.40 41.21 -13.50
C GLU A 523 -1.00 42.47 -14.28
N LYS A 524 -1.45 43.65 -13.84
CA LYS A 524 -1.07 44.94 -14.44
C LYS A 524 0.45 45.17 -14.41
N TYR A 525 1.14 44.69 -13.38
CA TYR A 525 2.59 44.77 -13.34
C TYR A 525 3.22 43.80 -14.34
N MET A 526 2.71 42.57 -14.48
CA MET A 526 3.20 41.61 -15.47
C MET A 526 3.02 42.14 -16.91
N GLU A 527 1.88 42.74 -17.25
CA GLU A 527 1.62 43.35 -18.57
C GLU A 527 2.60 44.49 -18.94
N SER A 528 3.25 45.10 -17.96
CA SER A 528 4.23 46.19 -18.15
C SER A 528 5.65 45.81 -17.78
N ALA A 529 5.88 44.55 -17.39
CA ALA A 529 7.19 44.04 -17.06
C ALA A 529 7.93 43.65 -18.35
N PRO A 530 9.28 43.70 -18.36
CA PRO A 530 10.06 43.12 -19.45
C PRO A 530 9.78 41.62 -19.61
N ASP A 531 9.83 41.12 -20.84
CA ASP A 531 9.52 39.74 -21.22
C ASP A 531 10.26 38.71 -20.34
N TYR A 532 11.55 38.93 -20.03
CA TYR A 532 12.33 38.02 -19.21
C TYR A 532 11.86 37.91 -17.74
N ILE A 533 11.03 38.86 -17.27
CA ILE A 533 10.34 38.79 -15.98
C ILE A 533 8.97 38.13 -16.16
N GLU A 534 8.19 38.56 -17.15
CA GLU A 534 6.84 38.04 -17.41
C GLU A 534 6.89 36.53 -17.71
N GLU A 535 7.80 36.10 -18.59
CA GLU A 535 8.03 34.72 -18.99
C GLU A 535 8.84 33.92 -17.96
N HIS A 536 9.22 34.54 -16.84
CA HIS A 536 9.98 33.86 -15.80
C HIS A 536 9.18 32.68 -15.24
N ARG A 537 9.81 31.52 -15.16
CA ARG A 537 9.19 30.28 -14.67
C ARG A 537 8.41 30.46 -13.37
N SER A 538 8.98 31.17 -12.40
CA SER A 538 8.37 31.41 -11.09
C SER A 538 7.16 32.37 -11.15
N ILE A 539 7.09 33.26 -12.14
CA ILE A 539 5.88 34.06 -12.43
C ILE A 539 4.80 33.14 -13.01
N HIS A 540 5.14 32.28 -13.97
CA HIS A 540 4.20 31.30 -14.52
C HIS A 540 3.63 30.38 -13.42
N LEU A 541 4.47 29.85 -12.52
CA LEU A 541 4.01 29.06 -11.37
C LEU A 541 3.08 29.85 -10.44
N THR A 542 3.30 31.16 -10.27
CA THR A 542 2.43 32.04 -9.49
C THR A 542 1.07 32.21 -10.16
N LEU A 543 1.02 32.42 -11.47
CA LEU A 543 -0.24 32.46 -12.23
C LEU A 543 -1.01 31.13 -12.15
N ARG A 544 -0.30 30.00 -12.27
CA ARG A 544 -0.91 28.65 -12.12
C ARG A 544 -1.52 28.43 -10.73
N ILE A 545 -0.96 29.03 -9.67
CA ILE A 545 -1.56 28.99 -8.32
C ILE A 545 -2.91 29.69 -8.34
N PHE A 546 -3.04 30.86 -8.95
CA PHE A 546 -4.32 31.58 -9.03
C PHE A 546 -5.32 30.88 -9.95
N GLU A 547 -4.88 30.20 -11.01
CA GLU A 547 -5.77 29.41 -11.86
C GLU A 547 -6.42 28.24 -11.10
N LEU A 548 -5.62 27.51 -10.31
CA LEU A 548 -6.12 26.36 -9.55
C LEU A 548 -6.81 26.77 -8.23
N PHE A 549 -6.36 27.85 -7.61
CA PHE A 549 -6.84 28.35 -6.32
C PHE A 549 -7.08 29.88 -6.38
N PRO A 550 -8.14 30.35 -7.06
CA PRO A 550 -8.36 31.79 -7.28
C PRO A 550 -8.46 32.61 -5.98
N ALA A 551 -9.08 32.03 -4.94
CA ALA A 551 -9.17 32.64 -3.61
C ALA A 551 -7.94 32.39 -2.72
N LEU A 552 -6.83 31.86 -3.26
CA LEU A 552 -5.65 31.41 -2.52
C LEU A 552 -5.98 30.53 -1.31
N VAL A 553 -6.90 29.59 -1.49
CA VAL A 553 -7.28 28.56 -0.50
C VAL A 553 -7.54 27.24 -1.22
N VAL A 554 -7.38 26.12 -0.50
CA VAL A 554 -7.95 24.86 -0.96
C VAL A 554 -9.46 24.91 -0.69
N PRO A 555 -10.33 24.87 -1.71
CA PRO A 555 -11.76 24.99 -1.50
C PRO A 555 -12.30 23.81 -0.67
N LEU A 556 -13.17 24.13 0.28
CA LEU A 556 -13.85 23.15 1.11
C LEU A 556 -15.05 22.52 0.39
N GLU A 557 -15.50 21.36 0.85
CA GLU A 557 -16.85 20.85 0.58
C GLU A 557 -17.61 20.94 1.91
N PHE A 558 -18.75 21.64 1.92
CA PHE A 558 -19.62 21.59 3.09
C PHE A 558 -20.40 20.28 3.07
N ARG A 559 -20.63 19.71 4.24
CA ARG A 559 -21.48 18.54 4.41
C ARG A 559 -22.24 18.63 5.71
N GLU A 560 -23.55 18.38 5.64
CA GLU A 560 -24.42 18.31 6.82
C GLU A 560 -25.54 17.29 6.57
N ASP A 561 -26.18 16.84 7.65
CA ASP A 561 -27.35 15.98 7.60
C ASP A 561 -28.60 16.70 7.04
N ALA A 562 -29.46 15.98 6.31
CA ALA A 562 -30.70 16.52 5.76
C ALA A 562 -31.60 17.14 6.86
N ASP A 563 -31.71 16.52 8.03
CA ASP A 563 -32.55 17.00 9.13
C ASP A 563 -32.00 18.32 9.70
N GLU A 564 -30.68 18.37 9.92
CA GLU A 564 -29.98 19.57 10.40
C GLU A 564 -30.04 20.73 9.39
N ILE A 565 -30.07 20.42 8.09
CA ILE A 565 -30.29 21.41 7.03
C ILE A 565 -31.71 22.00 7.13
N ARG A 566 -32.73 21.17 7.32
CA ARG A 566 -34.12 21.64 7.49
C ARG A 566 -34.27 22.52 8.74
N GLU A 567 -33.63 22.15 9.83
CA GLU A 567 -33.58 22.99 11.04
C GLU A 567 -32.82 24.29 10.80
N GLY A 568 -31.70 24.26 10.06
CA GLY A 568 -30.96 25.45 9.66
C GLY A 568 -31.75 26.40 8.74
N LEU A 569 -32.65 25.87 7.91
CA LEU A 569 -33.54 26.67 7.08
C LEU A 569 -34.53 27.49 7.92
N LYS A 570 -35.11 26.85 8.95
CA LYS A 570 -35.96 27.51 9.95
C LYS A 570 -35.16 28.54 10.75
N ASP A 571 -33.99 28.16 11.25
CA ASP A 571 -33.11 29.00 12.07
C ASP A 571 -31.67 29.07 11.52
N GLN A 572 -31.34 30.16 10.80
CA GLN A 572 -29.99 30.34 10.25
C GLN A 572 -28.94 30.75 11.31
N SER A 573 -29.28 30.74 12.61
CA SER A 573 -28.32 30.88 13.71
C SER A 573 -27.63 29.55 14.06
N LYS A 574 -28.16 28.43 13.55
CA LYS A 574 -27.51 27.12 13.60
C LYS A 574 -26.17 27.14 12.86
N THR A 575 -25.29 26.19 13.20
CA THR A 575 -23.89 26.18 12.76
C THR A 575 -23.71 26.25 11.25
N LEU A 576 -24.45 25.44 10.47
CA LEU A 576 -24.36 25.50 9.00
C LEU A 576 -24.80 26.87 8.44
N GLY A 577 -25.86 27.46 9.00
CA GLY A 577 -26.32 28.81 8.63
C GLY A 577 -25.26 29.88 8.91
N LYS A 578 -24.59 29.81 10.08
CA LYS A 578 -23.44 30.67 10.42
C LYS A 578 -22.25 30.48 9.48
N MET A 579 -21.92 29.23 9.14
CA MET A 579 -20.86 28.91 8.17
C MET A 579 -21.17 29.49 6.79
N LEU A 580 -22.40 29.34 6.28
CA LEU A 580 -22.82 29.91 4.98
C LEU A 580 -22.83 31.45 4.99
N LYS A 581 -23.29 32.08 6.07
CA LYS A 581 -23.21 33.55 6.23
C LYS A 581 -21.76 34.04 6.29
N THR A 582 -20.89 33.29 6.95
CA THR A 582 -19.45 33.58 7.00
C THR A 582 -18.83 33.42 5.60
N LEU A 583 -19.19 32.37 4.87
CA LEU A 583 -18.81 32.16 3.47
C LEU A 583 -19.23 33.35 2.59
N LYS A 584 -20.44 33.88 2.75
CA LYS A 584 -20.89 35.11 2.07
C LYS A 584 -20.00 36.30 2.43
N SER A 585 -19.66 36.47 3.71
CA SER A 585 -18.85 37.59 4.20
C SER A 585 -17.43 37.59 3.63
N ILE A 586 -16.77 36.43 3.60
CA ILE A 586 -15.40 36.31 3.10
C ILE A 586 -15.32 36.39 1.57
N SER A 587 -16.34 35.89 0.86
CA SER A 587 -16.36 35.87 -0.61
C SER A 587 -16.85 37.16 -1.27
N GLN A 588 -17.12 38.23 -0.51
CA GLN A 588 -17.51 39.52 -1.10
C GLN A 588 -16.43 40.03 -2.05
N GLY A 589 -16.82 40.40 -3.27
CA GLY A 589 -15.91 40.79 -4.35
C GLY A 589 -15.30 39.63 -5.15
N GLY A 590 -15.56 38.38 -4.76
CA GLY A 590 -15.17 37.17 -5.48
C GLY A 590 -16.32 36.15 -5.56
N ASN A 591 -15.99 34.87 -5.77
CA ASN A 591 -16.99 33.80 -5.90
C ASN A 591 -16.97 32.87 -4.66
N PRO A 592 -18.11 32.64 -3.97
CA PRO A 592 -18.19 31.66 -2.89
C PRO A 592 -17.66 30.27 -3.26
N GLU A 593 -17.81 29.84 -4.52
CA GLU A 593 -17.33 28.54 -4.99
C GLU A 593 -15.80 28.38 -4.93
N GLU A 594 -15.04 29.47 -4.78
CA GLU A 594 -13.58 29.44 -4.65
C GLU A 594 -13.14 29.10 -3.22
N TYR A 595 -14.03 29.29 -2.24
CA TYR A 595 -13.80 28.94 -0.83
C TYR A 595 -14.52 27.66 -0.43
N CYS A 596 -15.73 27.44 -0.95
CA CYS A 596 -16.52 26.24 -0.70
C CYS A 596 -17.22 25.80 -1.97
N ARG A 597 -16.90 24.61 -2.46
CA ARG A 597 -17.22 24.17 -3.81
C ARG A 597 -18.61 23.55 -3.97
N GLY A 598 -19.28 23.24 -2.86
CA GLY A 598 -20.63 22.70 -2.85
C GLY A 598 -21.09 22.34 -1.43
N LEU A 599 -22.39 22.10 -1.30
CA LEU A 599 -23.04 21.61 -0.08
C LEU A 599 -23.56 20.17 -0.32
N VAL A 600 -22.94 19.21 0.36
CA VAL A 600 -23.33 17.79 0.38
C VAL A 600 -24.42 17.56 1.42
N ILE A 601 -25.49 16.87 1.01
CA ILE A 601 -26.63 16.52 1.86
C ILE A 601 -26.52 15.05 2.26
N SER A 602 -26.13 14.78 3.51
CA SER A 602 -26.11 13.42 4.07
C SER A 602 -27.54 12.94 4.34
N HIS A 603 -27.78 11.63 4.25
CA HIS A 603 -29.12 11.01 4.35
C HIS A 603 -30.18 11.68 3.46
N CYS A 604 -29.82 12.03 2.23
CA CYS A 604 -30.77 12.58 1.25
C CYS A 604 -31.72 11.47 0.76
N GLU A 605 -33.02 11.58 1.07
CA GLU A 605 -34.02 10.56 0.72
C GLU A 605 -35.18 11.09 -0.14
N SER A 606 -35.26 12.41 -0.34
CA SER A 606 -36.34 13.05 -1.10
C SER A 606 -35.86 14.23 -1.96
N ALA A 607 -36.71 14.68 -2.89
CA ALA A 607 -36.48 15.90 -3.67
C ALA A 607 -36.56 17.15 -2.78
N ASN A 608 -37.34 17.11 -1.71
CA ASN A 608 -37.47 18.20 -0.74
C ASN A 608 -36.16 18.44 0.01
N ASP A 609 -35.38 17.40 0.32
CA ASP A 609 -34.08 17.58 0.98
C ASP A 609 -33.12 18.42 0.12
N ILE A 610 -33.14 18.21 -1.21
CA ILE A 610 -32.36 19.00 -2.17
C ILE A 610 -32.88 20.45 -2.22
N GLU A 611 -34.19 20.61 -2.19
CA GLU A 611 -34.86 21.92 -2.20
C GLU A 611 -34.59 22.72 -0.93
N ASP A 612 -34.64 22.10 0.24
CA ASP A 612 -34.37 22.72 1.53
C ASP A 612 -32.91 23.18 1.65
N ALA A 613 -31.96 22.34 1.20
CA ALA A 613 -30.55 22.70 1.13
C ALA A 613 -30.30 23.88 0.18
N LYS A 614 -30.93 23.88 -1.00
CA LYS A 614 -30.89 25.00 -1.94
C LYS A 614 -31.41 26.28 -1.29
N ASN A 615 -32.57 26.21 -0.64
CA ASN A 615 -33.23 27.35 -0.02
C ASN A 615 -32.41 27.90 1.16
N LEU A 616 -31.81 27.04 1.98
CA LEU A 616 -30.91 27.46 3.07
C LEU A 616 -29.67 28.17 2.51
N ALA A 617 -29.00 27.55 1.55
CA ALA A 617 -27.82 28.13 0.90
C ALA A 617 -28.15 29.48 0.26
N LYS A 618 -29.25 29.55 -0.49
CA LYS A 618 -29.74 30.78 -1.13
C LYS A 618 -30.02 31.88 -0.11
N LYS A 619 -30.72 31.57 0.98
CA LYS A 619 -31.05 32.53 2.04
C LYS A 619 -29.80 33.07 2.73
N CYS A 620 -28.83 32.22 3.03
CA CYS A 620 -27.60 32.63 3.70
C CYS A 620 -26.61 33.36 2.79
N LEU A 621 -26.48 32.93 1.53
CA LEU A 621 -25.54 33.50 0.55
C LEU A 621 -26.11 34.72 -0.20
N GLY A 622 -27.43 34.93 -0.14
CA GLY A 622 -28.12 35.99 -0.89
C GLY A 622 -28.25 35.64 -2.38
N GLY A 623 -28.41 34.37 -2.72
CA GLY A 623 -28.55 33.87 -4.09
C GLY A 623 -28.06 32.43 -4.26
N ASP A 624 -28.42 31.82 -5.38
CA ASP A 624 -27.99 30.47 -5.74
C ASP A 624 -26.51 30.52 -6.20
N ARG A 625 -25.57 30.41 -5.25
CA ARG A 625 -24.13 30.66 -5.49
C ARG A 625 -23.21 29.45 -5.35
N ILE A 626 -23.71 28.32 -4.84
CA ILE A 626 -22.95 27.07 -4.74
C ILE A 626 -23.81 25.88 -5.18
N PRO A 627 -23.20 24.81 -5.73
CA PRO A 627 -23.90 23.56 -6.04
C PRO A 627 -24.44 22.82 -4.81
N ILE A 628 -25.59 22.18 -4.96
CA ILE A 628 -26.18 21.26 -3.98
C ILE A 628 -25.96 19.82 -4.45
N ILE A 629 -25.42 18.98 -3.57
CA ILE A 629 -24.91 17.65 -3.90
C ILE A 629 -25.64 16.60 -3.04
N PRO A 630 -26.63 15.87 -3.57
CA PRO A 630 -27.27 14.80 -2.80
C PRO A 630 -26.29 13.64 -2.58
N LEU A 631 -26.17 13.16 -1.34
CA LEU A 631 -25.48 11.91 -1.00
C LEU A 631 -26.49 10.78 -0.84
N PHE A 632 -26.43 9.81 -1.76
CA PHE A 632 -27.22 8.58 -1.66
C PHE A 632 -26.40 7.49 -0.99
N GLU A 633 -26.75 7.18 0.26
CA GLU A 633 -25.98 6.27 1.13
C GLU A 633 -26.83 5.20 1.84
N THR A 634 -28.15 5.29 1.80
CA THR A 634 -29.06 4.26 2.32
C THR A 634 -29.61 3.36 1.21
N ARG A 635 -30.15 2.19 1.54
CA ARG A 635 -30.83 1.33 0.56
C ARG A 635 -31.99 2.05 -0.14
N ALA A 636 -32.81 2.75 0.62
CA ALA A 636 -33.96 3.49 0.11
C ALA A 636 -33.51 4.60 -0.85
N ALA A 637 -32.50 5.38 -0.45
CA ALA A 637 -31.93 6.46 -1.24
C ALA A 637 -31.31 5.96 -2.56
N LEU A 638 -30.50 4.89 -2.53
CA LEU A 638 -29.89 4.34 -3.74
C LEU A 638 -30.94 3.84 -4.74
N THR A 639 -31.95 3.12 -4.26
CA THR A 639 -33.05 2.58 -5.08
C THR A 639 -33.86 3.70 -5.73
N ASN A 640 -34.13 4.78 -5.00
CA ASN A 640 -34.96 5.90 -5.45
C ASN A 640 -34.18 7.05 -6.10
N SER A 641 -32.85 7.00 -6.10
CA SER A 641 -31.97 8.11 -6.51
C SER A 641 -32.36 8.76 -7.84
N ALA A 642 -32.61 7.97 -8.88
CA ALA A 642 -33.00 8.48 -10.19
C ALA A 642 -34.41 9.12 -10.19
N ARG A 643 -35.32 8.65 -9.34
CA ARG A 643 -36.66 9.25 -9.16
C ARG A 643 -36.54 10.59 -8.44
N ILE A 644 -35.81 10.64 -7.33
CA ILE A 644 -35.56 11.84 -6.51
C ILE A 644 -34.99 12.97 -7.38
N VAL A 645 -33.94 12.69 -8.15
CA VAL A 645 -33.31 13.69 -9.03
C VAL A 645 -34.27 14.11 -10.16
N LYS A 646 -35.03 13.17 -10.74
CA LYS A 646 -36.01 13.48 -11.79
C LYS A 646 -37.10 14.42 -11.30
N GLU A 647 -37.61 14.17 -10.09
CA GLU A 647 -38.65 14.94 -9.41
C GLU A 647 -38.17 16.36 -9.08
N TRP A 648 -36.99 16.50 -8.47
CA TRP A 648 -36.43 17.82 -8.19
C TRP A 648 -36.19 18.65 -9.46
N LEU A 649 -35.69 18.00 -10.52
CA LEU A 649 -35.47 18.66 -11.82
C LEU A 649 -36.76 18.87 -12.64
N SER A 650 -37.93 18.37 -12.22
CA SER A 650 -39.17 18.65 -12.96
C SER A 650 -39.62 20.11 -12.86
N ASP A 651 -39.14 20.84 -11.83
CA ASP A 651 -39.23 22.30 -11.79
C ASP A 651 -38.25 22.91 -12.82
N SER A 652 -38.79 23.70 -13.74
CA SER A 652 -38.03 24.40 -14.78
C SER A 652 -37.02 25.40 -14.21
N LYS A 653 -37.29 25.97 -13.02
CA LYS A 653 -36.35 26.86 -12.31
C LYS A 653 -35.12 26.09 -11.87
N ASN A 654 -35.30 24.89 -11.31
CA ASN A 654 -34.19 24.03 -10.89
C ASN A 654 -33.38 23.55 -12.09
N LEU A 655 -34.02 23.17 -13.19
CA LEU A 655 -33.30 22.81 -14.41
C LEU A 655 -32.47 23.98 -14.97
N THR A 656 -33.05 25.18 -15.01
CA THR A 656 -32.37 26.40 -15.47
C THR A 656 -31.20 26.77 -14.56
N LEU A 657 -31.37 26.62 -13.24
CA LEU A 657 -30.31 26.79 -12.25
C LEU A 657 -29.11 25.90 -12.57
N VAL A 658 -29.33 24.61 -12.77
CA VAL A 658 -28.25 23.66 -13.09
C VAL A 658 -27.58 24.02 -14.41
N GLN A 659 -28.38 24.32 -15.45
CA GLN A 659 -27.85 24.62 -16.79
C GLN A 659 -27.00 25.90 -16.81
N ARG A 660 -27.45 26.97 -16.16
CA ARG A 660 -26.80 28.29 -16.23
C ARG A 660 -25.81 28.51 -15.10
N VAL A 661 -26.23 28.34 -13.86
CA VAL A 661 -25.42 28.66 -12.68
C VAL A 661 -24.41 27.55 -12.41
N TRP A 662 -24.84 26.29 -12.39
CA TRP A 662 -23.93 25.15 -12.19
C TRP A 662 -23.28 24.67 -13.51
N ARG A 663 -23.41 25.46 -14.58
CA ARG A 663 -22.74 25.26 -15.87
C ARG A 663 -23.05 23.89 -16.49
N GLY A 664 -24.29 23.44 -16.34
CA GLY A 664 -24.80 22.15 -16.81
C GLY A 664 -24.33 20.95 -16.00
N LYS A 665 -23.54 21.13 -14.94
CA LYS A 665 -23.01 20.04 -14.12
C LYS A 665 -23.93 19.75 -12.95
N PHE A 666 -24.27 18.48 -12.77
CA PHE A 666 -25.03 18.00 -11.63
C PHE A 666 -24.17 16.99 -10.86
N GLU A 667 -23.66 17.39 -9.70
CA GLU A 667 -22.82 16.54 -8.87
C GLU A 667 -23.68 15.66 -7.95
N ILE A 668 -23.36 14.37 -7.84
CA ILE A 668 -24.06 13.39 -6.99
C ILE A 668 -23.01 12.61 -6.19
N MET A 669 -23.21 12.47 -4.88
CA MET A 669 -22.33 11.67 -4.04
C MET A 669 -22.92 10.28 -3.75
N LEU A 670 -22.06 9.25 -3.72
CA LEU A 670 -22.44 7.87 -3.46
C LEU A 670 -21.69 7.30 -2.25
N GLY A 671 -22.44 6.81 -1.26
CA GLY A 671 -21.92 6.27 0.00
C GLY A 671 -21.72 4.76 -0.05
N TYR A 672 -20.49 4.31 -0.35
CA TYR A 672 -20.16 2.87 -0.42
C TYR A 672 -20.14 2.20 0.95
N SER A 673 -19.35 2.73 1.90
CA SER A 673 -19.23 2.10 3.22
C SER A 673 -20.50 2.21 4.06
N ASP A 674 -21.24 3.31 3.95
CA ASP A 674 -22.49 3.51 4.69
C ASP A 674 -23.60 2.57 4.19
N SER A 675 -23.76 2.42 2.87
CA SER A 675 -24.71 1.43 2.33
C SER A 675 -24.28 0.00 2.63
N ALA A 676 -22.99 -0.34 2.50
CA ALA A 676 -22.51 -1.69 2.85
C ALA A 676 -22.71 -2.04 4.33
N LYS A 677 -22.59 -1.06 5.23
CA LYS A 677 -22.90 -1.23 6.65
C LYS A 677 -24.37 -1.57 6.88
N GLU A 678 -25.29 -0.98 6.11
CA GLU A 678 -26.74 -1.20 6.22
C GLU A 678 -27.19 -2.53 5.59
N ILE A 679 -26.71 -2.84 4.37
CA ILE A 679 -27.31 -3.88 3.52
C ILE A 679 -26.34 -4.96 3.01
N GLY A 680 -25.11 -4.96 3.52
CA GLY A 680 -24.07 -5.87 3.09
C GLY A 680 -23.42 -5.45 1.77
N VAL A 681 -22.20 -5.94 1.55
CA VAL A 681 -21.33 -5.47 0.46
C VAL A 681 -21.87 -5.80 -0.95
N LEU A 682 -22.51 -6.95 -1.13
CA LEU A 682 -23.03 -7.36 -2.44
C LEU A 682 -24.20 -6.48 -2.87
N SER A 683 -25.21 -6.32 -2.00
CA SER A 683 -26.37 -5.47 -2.25
C SER A 683 -25.97 -4.01 -2.44
N SER A 684 -25.08 -3.48 -1.59
CA SER A 684 -24.52 -2.13 -1.73
C SER A 684 -23.88 -1.90 -3.11
N ARG A 685 -22.96 -2.79 -3.54
CA ARG A 685 -22.27 -2.64 -4.83
C ARG A 685 -23.22 -2.72 -6.02
N THR A 686 -24.16 -3.66 -5.98
CA THR A 686 -25.16 -3.83 -7.04
C THR A 686 -26.07 -2.61 -7.16
N LEU A 687 -26.58 -2.08 -6.04
CA LEU A 687 -27.43 -0.88 -6.05
C LEU A 687 -26.68 0.37 -6.49
N ILE A 688 -25.42 0.54 -6.08
CA ILE A 688 -24.61 1.69 -6.52
C ILE A 688 -24.37 1.64 -8.03
N GLN A 689 -24.03 0.47 -8.58
CA GLN A 689 -23.89 0.30 -10.03
C GLN A 689 -25.19 0.70 -10.74
N LYS A 690 -26.33 0.18 -10.27
CA LYS A 690 -27.65 0.51 -10.84
C LYS A 690 -27.95 2.01 -10.78
N ALA A 691 -27.81 2.61 -9.59
CA ALA A 691 -28.05 4.02 -9.36
C ALA A 691 -27.20 4.90 -10.29
N MET A 692 -25.90 4.60 -10.42
CA MET A 692 -25.00 5.33 -11.32
C MET A 692 -25.48 5.33 -12.77
N HIS A 693 -25.82 4.16 -13.32
CA HIS A 693 -26.28 4.05 -14.71
C HIS A 693 -27.64 4.71 -14.93
N ASP A 694 -28.58 4.52 -14.00
CA ASP A 694 -29.90 5.14 -14.07
C ASP A 694 -29.82 6.67 -13.99
N LEU A 695 -29.04 7.21 -13.04
CA LEU A 695 -28.81 8.66 -12.90
C LEU A 695 -28.11 9.25 -14.13
N ASP A 696 -27.05 8.59 -14.60
CA ASP A 696 -26.31 9.01 -15.77
C ASP A 696 -27.21 9.09 -17.03
N ALA A 697 -28.02 8.06 -17.27
CA ALA A 697 -28.96 8.05 -18.38
C ALA A 697 -30.03 9.17 -18.26
N LYS A 698 -30.58 9.40 -17.06
CA LYS A 698 -31.62 10.43 -16.84
C LYS A 698 -31.09 11.85 -17.01
N LEU A 699 -29.90 12.14 -16.47
CA LEU A 699 -29.27 13.46 -16.56
C LEU A 699 -28.84 13.78 -18.00
N ARG A 700 -28.21 12.82 -18.71
CA ARG A 700 -27.80 13.02 -20.10
C ARG A 700 -28.98 13.27 -21.04
N ARG A 701 -30.13 12.60 -20.82
CA ARG A 701 -31.38 12.88 -21.57
C ARG A 701 -31.85 14.33 -21.42
N ARG A 702 -31.49 15.01 -20.33
CA ARG A 702 -31.80 16.43 -20.08
C ARG A 702 -30.65 17.37 -20.48
N LYS A 703 -29.65 16.87 -21.23
CA LYS A 703 -28.44 17.61 -21.64
C LYS A 703 -27.62 18.13 -20.46
N LEU A 704 -27.68 17.45 -19.31
CA LEU A 704 -26.84 17.74 -18.14
C LEU A 704 -25.61 16.82 -18.12
N ILE A 705 -24.56 17.28 -17.45
CA ILE A 705 -23.29 16.57 -17.26
C ILE A 705 -23.28 15.97 -15.84
N PRO A 706 -23.43 14.66 -15.68
CA PRO A 706 -23.32 14.00 -14.38
C PRO A 706 -21.88 14.04 -13.87
N ILE A 707 -21.69 14.41 -12.61
CA ILE A 707 -20.41 14.28 -11.91
C ILE A 707 -20.61 13.37 -10.71
N PHE A 708 -20.03 12.17 -10.77
CA PHE A 708 -20.14 11.21 -9.67
C PHE A 708 -19.01 11.45 -8.66
N PHE A 709 -19.42 11.79 -7.43
CA PHE A 709 -18.55 11.96 -6.28
C PHE A 709 -18.54 10.65 -5.45
N HIS A 710 -17.45 9.91 -5.56
CA HIS A 710 -17.26 8.63 -4.89
C HIS A 710 -16.77 8.83 -3.45
N GLY A 711 -17.59 8.47 -2.45
CA GLY A 711 -17.23 8.53 -1.03
C GLY A 711 -16.21 7.48 -0.58
N SER A 712 -15.79 7.56 0.68
CA SER A 712 -14.85 6.60 1.30
C SER A 712 -15.39 5.17 1.23
N GLY A 713 -14.54 4.20 0.83
CA GLY A 713 -14.93 2.80 0.58
C GLY A 713 -15.14 2.44 -0.89
N GLY A 714 -15.16 3.44 -1.79
CA GLY A 714 -14.88 3.18 -3.20
C GLY A 714 -13.49 2.56 -3.32
N SER A 715 -13.38 1.40 -3.98
CA SER A 715 -12.13 0.63 -4.06
C SER A 715 -10.99 1.43 -4.72
N VAL A 716 -11.34 2.45 -5.51
CA VAL A 716 -10.44 3.45 -6.14
C VAL A 716 -9.55 4.16 -5.14
N ALA A 717 -10.06 4.52 -3.97
CA ALA A 717 -9.28 5.24 -2.98
C ALA A 717 -8.36 4.32 -2.17
N ARG A 718 -8.75 3.06 -1.92
CA ARG A 718 -8.07 2.21 -0.92
C ARG A 718 -7.05 1.20 -1.49
N GLY A 719 -6.89 1.08 -2.81
CA GLY A 719 -5.88 0.18 -3.41
C GLY A 719 -6.13 -1.34 -3.25
N GLY A 720 -7.27 -1.74 -2.67
CA GLY A 720 -7.68 -3.13 -2.49
C GLY A 720 -8.01 -3.89 -3.78
N GLY A 721 -8.18 -3.18 -4.91
CA GLY A 721 -8.40 -3.75 -6.25
C GLY A 721 -7.55 -3.05 -7.31
N ARG A 722 -7.47 -3.58 -8.54
CA ARG A 722 -6.75 -2.89 -9.63
C ARG A 722 -7.64 -1.77 -10.14
N LEU A 723 -7.08 -0.60 -10.43
CA LEU A 723 -7.85 0.55 -10.90
C LEU A 723 -8.74 0.21 -12.11
N LYS A 724 -8.19 -0.54 -13.06
CA LYS A 724 -8.91 -1.11 -14.21
C LYS A 724 -10.21 -1.81 -13.81
N ASP A 725 -10.17 -2.68 -12.80
CA ASP A 725 -11.34 -3.44 -12.35
C ASP A 725 -12.41 -2.49 -11.78
N GLN A 726 -12.01 -1.40 -11.14
CA GLN A 726 -12.90 -0.53 -10.38
C GLN A 726 -13.68 0.46 -11.24
N ILE A 727 -13.03 1.01 -12.27
CA ILE A 727 -13.67 1.93 -13.22
C ILE A 727 -14.33 1.20 -14.39
N SER A 728 -14.10 -0.11 -14.52
CA SER A 728 -14.58 -0.92 -15.65
C SER A 728 -16.11 -0.88 -15.82
N TRP A 729 -16.87 -0.81 -14.72
CA TRP A 729 -18.33 -0.80 -14.75
C TRP A 729 -18.93 0.61 -14.64
N TRP A 730 -18.10 1.65 -14.51
CA TRP A 730 -18.59 3.03 -14.42
C TRP A 730 -19.21 3.49 -15.75
N PRO A 731 -20.24 4.35 -15.72
CA PRO A 731 -20.72 5.05 -16.91
C PRO A 731 -19.64 6.04 -17.41
N ASP A 732 -19.68 6.36 -18.70
CA ASP A 732 -18.66 7.22 -19.34
C ASP A 732 -18.51 8.59 -18.67
N SER A 733 -19.59 9.17 -18.13
CA SER A 733 -19.54 10.44 -17.39
C SER A 733 -18.68 10.34 -16.13
N ALA A 734 -18.84 9.27 -15.35
CA ALA A 734 -18.04 9.00 -14.15
C ALA A 734 -16.56 8.76 -14.48
N VAL A 735 -16.26 8.20 -15.65
CA VAL A 735 -14.87 7.96 -16.09
C VAL A 735 -14.19 9.24 -16.60
N ARG A 736 -14.94 10.16 -17.24
CA ARG A 736 -14.40 11.41 -17.80
C ARG A 736 -14.03 12.46 -16.76
N SER A 737 -14.84 12.57 -15.71
CA SER A 737 -14.67 13.57 -14.65
C SER A 737 -14.82 12.94 -13.26
N PRO A 738 -13.96 11.98 -12.90
CA PRO A 738 -14.05 11.29 -11.63
C PRO A 738 -13.79 12.26 -10.47
N LYS A 739 -14.73 12.33 -9.52
CA LYS A 739 -14.53 13.02 -8.25
C LYS A 739 -14.48 11.98 -7.14
N MET A 740 -13.40 11.93 -6.37
CA MET A 740 -13.20 10.87 -5.37
C MET A 740 -12.68 11.42 -4.05
N THR A 741 -13.18 10.83 -2.96
CA THR A 741 -12.64 11.03 -1.63
C THR A 741 -11.29 10.33 -1.50
N ILE A 742 -10.21 11.09 -1.29
CA ILE A 742 -8.91 10.53 -0.89
C ILE A 742 -8.88 10.55 0.63
N GLN A 743 -9.00 9.37 1.22
CA GLN A 743 -8.94 9.21 2.67
C GLN A 743 -7.56 9.59 3.20
N GLY A 744 -7.49 10.12 4.43
CA GLY A 744 -6.22 10.62 4.97
C GLY A 744 -5.07 9.61 4.95
N GLU A 745 -5.33 8.32 5.20
CA GLU A 745 -4.28 7.27 5.11
C GLU A 745 -3.72 7.09 3.69
N MET A 746 -4.51 7.43 2.70
CA MET A 746 -4.14 7.40 1.30
C MET A 746 -3.59 8.73 0.81
N VAL A 747 -3.85 9.86 1.49
CA VAL A 747 -3.25 11.15 1.17
C VAL A 747 -1.73 11.06 1.34
N GLN A 748 -1.25 10.59 2.50
CA GLN A 748 0.19 10.45 2.74
C GLN A 748 0.85 9.54 1.68
N ARG A 749 0.17 8.48 1.24
CA ARG A 749 0.69 7.56 0.22
C ARG A 749 0.69 8.17 -1.17
N THR A 750 -0.41 8.80 -1.57
CA THR A 750 -0.63 9.31 -2.93
C THR A 750 0.19 10.57 -3.18
N PHE A 751 0.33 11.43 -2.17
CA PHE A 751 1.06 12.70 -2.22
C PHE A 751 2.43 12.60 -1.54
N SER A 752 2.98 11.39 -1.37
CA SER A 752 4.30 11.17 -0.76
C SER A 752 5.44 11.72 -1.60
N THR A 753 5.38 11.49 -2.92
CA THR A 753 6.39 11.92 -3.90
C THR A 753 5.70 12.31 -5.20
N PRO A 754 6.28 13.24 -5.99
CA PRO A 754 5.70 13.61 -7.27
C PRO A 754 5.67 12.42 -8.23
N GLU A 755 6.59 11.46 -8.11
CA GLU A 755 6.61 10.26 -8.96
C GLU A 755 5.42 9.33 -8.68
N ILE A 756 5.03 9.15 -7.41
CA ILE A 756 3.84 8.37 -7.06
C ILE A 756 2.58 9.08 -7.55
N LEU A 757 2.42 10.37 -7.24
CA LEU A 757 1.26 11.14 -7.66
C LEU A 757 1.11 11.13 -9.19
N SER A 758 2.22 11.41 -9.89
CA SER A 758 2.30 11.34 -11.34
C SER A 758 1.91 9.96 -11.86
N SER A 759 2.52 8.89 -11.34
CA SER A 759 2.21 7.53 -11.79
C SER A 759 0.73 7.19 -11.62
N GLN A 760 0.11 7.59 -10.51
CA GLN A 760 -1.30 7.32 -10.24
C GLN A 760 -2.21 8.09 -11.20
N CYS A 761 -1.96 9.38 -11.42
CA CYS A 761 -2.72 10.20 -12.35
C CYS A 761 -2.59 9.71 -13.80
N HIS A 762 -1.37 9.38 -14.23
CA HIS A 762 -1.08 8.82 -15.55
C HIS A 762 -1.76 7.46 -15.76
N HIS A 763 -1.60 6.55 -14.81
CA HIS A 763 -2.23 5.24 -14.86
C HIS A 763 -3.76 5.34 -14.86
N PHE A 764 -4.34 6.24 -14.05
CA PHE A 764 -5.77 6.51 -14.10
C PHE A 764 -6.19 7.02 -15.47
N SER A 765 -5.50 8.02 -16.00
CA SER A 765 -5.78 8.61 -17.30
C SER A 765 -5.72 7.56 -18.43
N GLN A 766 -4.75 6.64 -18.38
CA GLN A 766 -4.61 5.54 -19.33
C GLN A 766 -5.77 4.54 -19.23
N GLU A 767 -6.07 4.04 -18.04
CA GLU A 767 -7.16 3.07 -17.81
C GLU A 767 -8.52 3.68 -18.14
N ALA A 768 -8.74 4.95 -17.79
CA ALA A 768 -9.95 5.69 -18.12
C ALA A 768 -10.15 5.80 -19.64
N ARG A 769 -9.09 6.10 -20.40
CA ARG A 769 -9.17 6.14 -21.87
C ARG A 769 -9.45 4.77 -22.48
N SER A 770 -8.74 3.73 -22.03
CA SER A 770 -8.99 2.36 -22.49
C SER A 770 -10.44 1.96 -22.23
N ARG A 771 -10.95 2.28 -21.03
CA ARG A 771 -12.37 2.06 -20.70
C ARG A 771 -13.31 2.84 -21.60
N LEU A 772 -13.06 4.12 -21.89
CA LEU A 772 -13.91 4.94 -22.76
C LEU A 772 -13.94 4.47 -24.24
N GLN A 773 -12.94 3.70 -24.69
CA GLN A 773 -12.91 3.11 -26.03
C GLN A 773 -13.66 1.78 -26.12
N SER A 774 -13.79 1.05 -25.01
CA SER A 774 -14.49 -0.23 -24.97
C SER A 774 -16.01 -0.06 -25.05
N LYS A 775 -16.68 -0.87 -25.90
CA LYS A 775 -18.15 -0.96 -25.93
C LYS A 775 -18.62 -1.85 -24.79
N HIS A 776 -19.30 -1.26 -23.80
CA HIS A 776 -19.87 -1.99 -22.67
C HIS A 776 -21.36 -2.25 -22.84
N LYS A 777 -21.77 -3.51 -22.68
CA LYS A 777 -23.16 -3.88 -22.36
C LYS A 777 -23.26 -4.10 -20.86
N ASN A 778 -23.67 -3.06 -20.14
CA ASN A 778 -23.98 -3.20 -18.72
C ASN A 778 -25.44 -3.61 -18.61
N ARG A 779 -25.68 -4.89 -18.33
CA ARG A 779 -26.99 -5.38 -17.94
C ARG A 779 -26.79 -6.01 -16.58
N ILE A 780 -27.20 -5.30 -15.54
CA ILE A 780 -27.35 -5.92 -14.23
C ILE A 780 -28.51 -6.89 -14.39
N ASP A 781 -28.17 -8.16 -14.51
CA ASP A 781 -29.15 -9.23 -14.67
C ASP A 781 -30.04 -9.30 -13.41
N GLU A 782 -31.33 -9.60 -13.60
CA GLU A 782 -32.28 -9.80 -12.52
C GLU A 782 -31.81 -10.90 -11.56
N ILE A 783 -31.14 -11.93 -12.09
CA ILE A 783 -30.60 -13.05 -11.30
C ILE A 783 -29.50 -12.56 -10.34
N TRP A 784 -28.63 -11.66 -10.78
CA TRP A 784 -27.61 -11.05 -9.90
C TRP A 784 -28.24 -10.17 -8.83
N MET A 785 -29.30 -9.42 -9.16
CA MET A 785 -30.04 -8.63 -8.17
C MET A 785 -30.74 -9.53 -7.14
N ASN A 786 -31.27 -10.67 -7.56
CA ASN A 786 -31.89 -11.65 -6.67
C ASN A 786 -30.88 -12.24 -5.69
N LEU A 787 -29.69 -12.64 -6.18
CA LEU A 787 -28.59 -13.09 -5.30
C LEU A 787 -28.22 -12.00 -4.29
N ALA A 788 -28.11 -10.75 -4.74
CA ALA A 788 -27.79 -9.61 -3.88
C ALA A 788 -28.86 -9.37 -2.79
N LYS A 789 -30.14 -9.55 -3.13
CA LYS A 789 -31.26 -9.45 -2.18
C LYS A 789 -31.24 -10.57 -1.14
N VAL A 790 -30.94 -11.80 -1.54
CA VAL A 790 -30.78 -12.93 -0.59
C VAL A 790 -29.60 -12.65 0.35
N SER A 791 -28.46 -12.19 -0.19
CA SER A 791 -27.27 -11.83 0.59
C SER A 791 -27.56 -10.72 1.61
N GLU A 792 -28.32 -9.70 1.22
CA GLU A 792 -28.79 -8.66 2.13
C GLU A 792 -29.60 -9.24 3.30
N GLY A 793 -30.53 -10.17 3.03
CA GLY A 793 -31.32 -10.83 4.06
C GLY A 793 -30.46 -11.58 5.08
N LYS A 794 -29.44 -12.31 4.63
CA LYS A 794 -28.48 -13.02 5.51
C LYS A 794 -27.64 -12.06 6.35
N TYR A 795 -27.25 -10.92 5.78
CA TYR A 795 -26.50 -9.89 6.51
C TYR A 795 -27.37 -9.20 7.56
N LYS A 796 -28.58 -8.77 7.19
CA LYS A 796 -29.54 -8.13 8.10
C LYS A 796 -29.99 -9.01 9.25
N ALA A 797 -30.09 -10.32 9.04
CA ALA A 797 -30.38 -11.28 10.11
C ALA A 797 -29.38 -11.19 11.28
N VAL A 798 -28.15 -10.73 11.02
CA VAL A 798 -27.11 -10.50 12.04
C VAL A 798 -27.13 -9.06 12.55
N VAL A 799 -27.14 -8.07 11.66
CA VAL A 799 -26.92 -6.68 12.05
C VAL A 799 -28.16 -5.92 12.52
N ASP A 800 -29.36 -6.36 12.15
CA ASP A 800 -30.62 -5.72 12.56
C ASP A 800 -31.18 -6.33 13.87
N ASN A 801 -30.64 -7.46 14.32
CA ASN A 801 -31.00 -8.05 15.61
C ASN A 801 -30.13 -7.46 16.74
N PRO A 802 -30.68 -6.63 17.65
CA PRO A 802 -29.87 -5.92 18.65
C PRO A 802 -29.15 -6.84 19.65
N THR A 803 -29.75 -7.99 19.97
CA THR A 803 -29.15 -8.98 20.87
C THR A 803 -27.93 -9.64 20.23
N ILE A 804 -28.09 -10.10 18.98
CA ILE A 804 -27.00 -10.71 18.20
C ILE A 804 -25.89 -9.68 17.96
N LEU A 805 -26.25 -8.50 17.49
CA LEU A 805 -25.30 -7.42 17.22
C LEU A 805 -24.57 -7.00 18.50
N GLY A 806 -25.29 -6.84 19.62
CA GLY A 806 -24.72 -6.48 20.92
C GLY A 806 -23.72 -7.52 21.44
N GLN A 807 -24.06 -8.81 21.31
CA GLN A 807 -23.13 -9.91 21.62
C GLN A 807 -21.88 -9.83 20.77
N LEU A 808 -22.01 -9.75 19.44
CA LEU A 808 -20.84 -9.72 18.56
C LEU A 808 -19.99 -8.46 18.76
N LEU A 809 -20.60 -7.29 18.94
CA LEU A 809 -19.89 -6.04 19.20
C LEU A 809 -19.09 -6.10 20.51
N SER A 810 -19.57 -6.84 21.51
CA SER A 810 -18.85 -7.02 22.78
C SER A 810 -17.51 -7.77 22.63
N VAL A 811 -17.36 -8.55 21.56
CA VAL A 811 -16.15 -9.30 21.20
C VAL A 811 -15.14 -8.41 20.45
N THR A 812 -15.57 -7.26 19.95
CA THR A 812 -14.73 -6.30 19.21
C THR A 812 -14.27 -5.14 20.09
N PRO A 813 -13.27 -4.33 19.68
CA PRO A 813 -12.86 -3.12 20.39
C PRO A 813 -13.92 -1.99 20.45
N TYR A 814 -15.16 -2.26 20.06
CA TYR A 814 -16.27 -1.32 19.98
C TYR A 814 -16.52 -0.50 21.26
N LYS A 815 -16.46 -1.16 22.42
CA LYS A 815 -16.67 -0.51 23.73
C LYS A 815 -15.54 0.46 24.07
N HIS A 816 -14.39 0.34 23.41
CA HIS A 816 -13.18 1.12 23.64
C HIS A 816 -12.92 2.16 22.55
N LEU A 817 -13.91 2.51 21.73
CA LEU A 817 -13.74 3.50 20.66
C LEU A 817 -13.28 4.89 21.18
N SER A 818 -13.57 5.25 22.43
CA SER A 818 -13.10 6.50 23.05
C SER A 818 -11.60 6.50 23.41
N VAL A 819 -11.02 5.31 23.56
CA VAL A 819 -9.59 5.08 23.79
C VAL A 819 -8.79 5.46 22.54
N LEU A 820 -9.42 5.28 21.38
CA LEU A 820 -8.89 5.57 20.06
C LEU A 820 -8.96 7.07 19.76
N LYS A 821 -7.87 7.77 20.10
CA LYS A 821 -7.67 9.21 19.84
C LYS A 821 -7.36 9.51 18.36
N ILE A 822 -8.08 8.88 17.43
CA ILE A 822 -7.67 8.76 16.02
C ILE A 822 -7.95 10.03 15.20
N GLY A 823 -9.09 10.71 15.44
CA GLY A 823 -9.48 11.92 14.71
C GLY A 823 -10.25 12.92 15.58
N SER A 824 -10.51 14.11 15.04
CA SER A 824 -11.26 15.18 15.72
C SER A 824 -12.76 14.88 15.84
N ARG A 825 -13.30 14.06 14.94
CA ARG A 825 -14.71 13.65 14.91
C ARG A 825 -14.96 12.55 15.96
N PRO A 826 -16.05 12.64 16.77
CA PRO A 826 -16.41 11.56 17.69
C PRO A 826 -16.64 10.22 16.96
N SER A 827 -16.42 9.09 17.62
CA SER A 827 -16.56 7.77 16.99
C SER A 827 -18.00 7.24 16.98
N LYS A 828 -18.91 7.82 17.77
CA LYS A 828 -20.33 7.41 17.87
C LYS A 828 -21.26 8.62 17.73
N ARG A 829 -22.50 8.39 17.29
CA ARG A 829 -23.58 9.38 17.43
C ARG A 829 -24.11 9.33 18.89
N PRO A 830 -24.64 10.43 19.44
CA PRO A 830 -25.26 10.43 20.77
C PRO A 830 -26.58 9.64 20.67
N SER A 831 -26.56 8.36 21.04
CA SER A 831 -27.73 7.48 21.08
C SER A 831 -27.44 6.31 22.03
N GLU A 832 -28.44 5.91 22.81
CA GLU A 832 -28.36 4.75 23.72
C GLU A 832 -28.57 3.41 22.98
N ASP A 833 -29.15 3.44 21.77
CA ASP A 833 -29.49 2.23 21.01
C ASP A 833 -28.28 1.62 20.29
N ILE A 834 -28.06 0.32 20.50
CA ILE A 834 -27.08 -0.46 19.74
C ILE A 834 -27.68 -0.84 18.38
N SER A 835 -27.44 0.00 17.37
CA SER A 835 -27.88 -0.26 15.99
C SER A 835 -26.84 0.18 14.95
N THR A 836 -26.96 -0.34 13.73
CA THR A 836 -26.17 0.11 12.57
C THR A 836 -26.37 1.60 12.25
N LYS A 837 -27.49 2.20 12.66
CA LYS A 837 -27.79 3.64 12.51
C LYS A 837 -27.04 4.51 13.51
N SER A 838 -26.88 4.06 14.75
CA SER A 838 -26.11 4.76 15.78
C SER A 838 -24.62 4.88 15.44
N LEU A 839 -24.13 3.99 14.57
CA LEU A 839 -22.72 3.84 14.26
C LEU A 839 -22.26 4.49 12.98
N ARG A 840 -21.04 5.02 13.00
CA ARG A 840 -20.37 5.55 11.81
C ARG A 840 -19.64 4.45 11.06
N ALA A 841 -19.60 4.55 9.73
CA ALA A 841 -18.98 3.54 8.86
C ALA A 841 -17.48 3.30 9.13
N ILE A 842 -16.70 4.34 9.44
CA ILE A 842 -15.25 4.21 9.71
C ILE A 842 -15.00 3.37 10.98
N PRO A 843 -15.55 3.73 12.16
CA PRO A 843 -15.49 2.89 13.36
C PRO A 843 -16.02 1.47 13.16
N TRP A 844 -17.11 1.31 12.41
CA TRP A 844 -17.68 0.00 12.09
C TRP A 844 -16.66 -0.91 11.39
N VAL A 845 -16.11 -0.47 10.25
CA VAL A 845 -15.12 -1.25 9.49
C VAL A 845 -13.84 -1.48 10.30
N MET A 846 -13.41 -0.48 11.07
CA MET A 846 -12.21 -0.58 11.90
C MET A 846 -12.35 -1.66 12.98
N CYS A 847 -13.44 -1.69 13.75
CA CYS A 847 -13.65 -2.68 14.81
C CYS A 847 -13.59 -4.13 14.26
N TRP A 848 -14.20 -4.38 13.10
CA TRP A 848 -14.14 -5.69 12.45
C TRP A 848 -12.78 -6.00 11.81
N THR A 849 -12.02 -4.98 11.43
CA THR A 849 -10.63 -5.12 10.97
C THR A 849 -9.71 -5.58 12.09
N GLN A 850 -9.91 -5.04 13.29
CA GLN A 850 -9.13 -5.39 14.47
C GLN A 850 -9.24 -6.87 14.81
N THR A 851 -10.43 -7.48 14.67
CA THR A 851 -10.66 -8.88 15.04
C THR A 851 -10.31 -9.90 13.94
N ARG A 852 -9.78 -9.45 12.81
CA ARG A 852 -9.40 -10.31 11.66
C ARG A 852 -10.55 -11.06 11.00
N ILE A 853 -11.80 -10.77 11.36
CA ILE A 853 -12.97 -11.44 10.76
C ILE A 853 -13.56 -10.67 9.59
N LEU A 854 -13.40 -9.34 9.54
CA LEU A 854 -13.87 -8.50 8.42
C LEU A 854 -15.34 -8.70 8.03
N LEU A 855 -16.22 -8.98 9.02
CA LEU A 855 -17.65 -9.29 8.81
C LEU A 855 -18.32 -8.45 7.69
N PRO A 856 -18.17 -7.11 7.64
CA PRO A 856 -18.91 -6.27 6.69
C PRO A 856 -18.57 -6.51 5.21
N THR A 857 -17.50 -7.25 4.90
CA THR A 857 -16.93 -7.31 3.55
C THR A 857 -17.23 -8.60 2.80
N TRP A 858 -17.90 -9.57 3.44
CA TRP A 858 -18.13 -10.89 2.85
C TRP A 858 -19.33 -11.66 3.44
N TRP A 859 -19.76 -11.34 4.66
CA TRP A 859 -20.85 -12.07 5.32
C TRP A 859 -22.15 -12.02 4.54
N GLY A 860 -22.78 -13.19 4.36
CA GLY A 860 -24.04 -13.37 3.65
C GLY A 860 -23.86 -13.65 2.15
N VAL A 861 -22.67 -13.46 1.58
CA VAL A 861 -22.39 -13.75 0.17
C VAL A 861 -22.33 -15.27 -0.06
N GLY A 862 -21.67 -16.00 0.83
CA GLY A 862 -21.52 -17.45 0.72
C GLY A 862 -22.84 -18.18 0.86
N SER A 863 -23.63 -17.83 1.88
CA SER A 863 -24.97 -18.41 2.08
C SER A 863 -25.92 -18.09 0.92
N ALA A 864 -25.90 -16.86 0.38
CA ALA A 864 -26.71 -16.53 -0.78
C ALA A 864 -26.33 -17.37 -2.00
N TRP A 865 -25.03 -17.58 -2.25
CA TRP A 865 -24.57 -18.41 -3.35
C TRP A 865 -24.93 -19.89 -3.17
N SER A 866 -24.81 -20.40 -1.94
CA SER A 866 -25.17 -21.77 -1.60
C SER A 866 -26.68 -22.06 -1.76
N GLU A 867 -27.54 -21.05 -1.64
CA GLU A 867 -28.99 -21.16 -1.81
C GLU A 867 -29.45 -20.90 -3.25
N ALA A 868 -28.57 -20.38 -4.12
CA ALA A 868 -28.87 -20.17 -5.53
C ALA A 868 -28.97 -21.51 -6.28
N SER A 869 -29.91 -21.59 -7.24
CA SER A 869 -30.06 -22.80 -8.05
C SER A 869 -28.84 -23.01 -8.96
N GLU A 870 -28.55 -24.26 -9.34
CA GLU A 870 -27.45 -24.55 -10.28
C GLU A 870 -27.63 -23.87 -11.64
N SER A 871 -28.88 -23.61 -12.05
CA SER A 871 -29.17 -22.83 -13.25
C SER A 871 -28.75 -21.36 -13.08
N ASP A 872 -29.12 -20.74 -11.95
CA ASP A 872 -28.76 -19.35 -11.65
C ASP A 872 -27.24 -19.18 -11.55
N LYS A 873 -26.55 -20.11 -10.89
CA LYS A 873 -25.08 -20.08 -10.76
C LYS A 873 -24.41 -20.09 -12.14
N LYS A 874 -24.81 -20.99 -13.03
CA LYS A 874 -24.28 -21.06 -14.40
C LYS A 874 -24.49 -19.76 -15.16
N GLN A 875 -25.69 -19.20 -15.10
CA GLN A 875 -26.01 -17.93 -15.76
C GLN A 875 -25.20 -16.76 -15.18
N ILE A 876 -25.02 -16.68 -13.86
CA ILE A 876 -24.18 -15.66 -13.21
C ILE A 876 -22.71 -15.80 -13.63
N ILE A 877 -22.18 -17.03 -13.68
CA ILE A 877 -20.80 -17.29 -14.11
C ILE A 877 -20.61 -16.85 -15.58
N GLU A 878 -21.56 -17.16 -16.46
CA GLU A 878 -21.52 -16.70 -17.85
C GLU A 878 -21.62 -15.17 -17.96
N ALA A 879 -22.54 -14.55 -17.21
CA ALA A 879 -22.70 -13.11 -17.15
C ALA A 879 -21.42 -12.41 -16.65
N SER A 880 -20.68 -13.03 -15.71
CA SER A 880 -19.44 -12.47 -15.17
C SER A 880 -18.31 -12.32 -16.20
N LYS A 881 -18.37 -13.09 -17.30
CA LYS A 881 -17.43 -12.98 -18.43
C LYS A 881 -17.70 -11.72 -19.27
N LEU A 882 -18.93 -11.19 -19.22
CA LEU A 882 -19.40 -10.05 -20.02
C LEU A 882 -19.54 -8.77 -19.18
N ASP A 883 -19.89 -8.86 -17.90
CA ASP A 883 -20.02 -7.72 -16.98
C ASP A 883 -18.81 -7.61 -16.03
N PRO A 884 -17.96 -6.59 -16.20
CA PRO A 884 -16.82 -6.37 -15.31
C PRO A 884 -17.19 -6.06 -13.86
N SER A 885 -18.43 -5.64 -13.56
CA SER A 885 -18.83 -5.33 -12.18
C SER A 885 -18.79 -6.58 -11.32
N ILE A 886 -19.25 -7.73 -11.86
CA ILE A 886 -19.26 -9.02 -11.18
C ILE A 886 -17.82 -9.48 -10.95
N SER A 887 -16.99 -9.49 -12.00
CA SER A 887 -15.58 -9.86 -11.87
C SER A 887 -14.82 -8.96 -10.88
N SER A 888 -15.09 -7.65 -10.91
CA SER A 888 -14.51 -6.70 -9.95
C SER A 888 -14.97 -6.97 -8.52
N PHE A 889 -16.23 -7.34 -8.31
CA PHE A 889 -16.77 -7.68 -6.99
C PHE A 889 -16.11 -8.95 -6.46
N VAL A 890 -16.04 -10.02 -7.27
CA VAL A 890 -15.42 -11.29 -6.88
C VAL A 890 -13.96 -11.09 -6.47
N LYS A 891 -13.17 -10.33 -7.25
CA LYS A 891 -11.78 -9.98 -6.88
C LYS A 891 -11.71 -9.21 -5.55
N SER A 892 -12.64 -8.28 -5.33
CA SER A 892 -12.69 -7.47 -4.11
C SER A 892 -13.02 -8.31 -2.87
N VAL A 893 -14.03 -9.18 -2.94
CA VAL A 893 -14.39 -10.10 -1.83
C VAL A 893 -13.27 -11.11 -1.60
N SER A 894 -12.67 -11.63 -2.67
CA SER A 894 -11.56 -12.57 -2.54
C SER A 894 -10.34 -11.96 -1.83
N PHE A 895 -10.05 -10.69 -2.11
CA PHE A 895 -8.98 -9.95 -1.42
C PHE A 895 -9.23 -9.79 0.07
N THR A 896 -10.47 -9.49 0.48
CA THR A 896 -10.81 -9.35 1.91
C THR A 896 -10.86 -10.70 2.60
N LEU A 897 -11.41 -11.73 1.93
CA LEU A 897 -11.46 -13.10 2.44
C LEU A 897 -10.06 -13.67 2.71
N ALA A 898 -9.07 -13.37 1.85
CA ALA A 898 -7.68 -13.78 2.04
C ALA A 898 -7.01 -13.19 3.30
N LYS A 899 -7.58 -12.14 3.90
CA LYS A 899 -7.10 -11.52 5.15
C LYS A 899 -7.79 -12.02 6.40
N VAL A 900 -8.86 -12.82 6.24
CA VAL A 900 -9.60 -13.38 7.37
C VAL A 900 -8.72 -14.39 8.12
N ASP A 901 -8.73 -14.33 9.45
CA ASP A 901 -8.06 -15.30 10.31
C ASP A 901 -9.05 -15.90 11.32
N LEU A 902 -9.71 -16.99 10.93
CA LEU A 902 -10.71 -17.68 11.74
C LEU A 902 -10.15 -18.19 13.08
N ALA A 903 -8.87 -18.56 13.12
CA ALA A 903 -8.26 -19.06 14.34
C ALA A 903 -8.10 -17.95 15.39
N ILE A 904 -7.74 -16.74 14.95
CA ILE A 904 -7.72 -15.57 15.82
C ILE A 904 -9.13 -15.18 16.25
N TRP A 905 -10.08 -15.17 15.32
CA TRP A 905 -11.47 -14.86 15.64
C TRP A 905 -12.07 -15.81 16.70
N GLU A 906 -11.77 -17.11 16.60
CA GLU A 906 -12.15 -18.10 17.61
C GLU A 906 -11.63 -17.75 19.01
N ILE A 907 -10.39 -17.26 19.13
CA ILE A 907 -9.81 -16.86 20.42
C ILE A 907 -10.54 -15.63 20.98
N TYR A 908 -10.89 -14.66 20.15
CA TYR A 908 -11.74 -13.53 20.57
C TYR A 908 -13.10 -14.01 21.08
N LEU A 909 -13.79 -14.87 20.32
CA LEU A 909 -15.09 -15.42 20.72
C LEU A 909 -15.01 -16.17 22.06
N LYS A 910 -14.03 -17.06 22.22
CA LYS A 910 -13.80 -17.80 23.48
C LYS A 910 -13.53 -16.86 24.64
N ALA A 911 -12.74 -15.81 24.43
CA ALA A 911 -12.35 -14.85 25.45
C ALA A 911 -13.53 -14.04 26.03
N PHE A 912 -14.54 -13.70 25.22
CA PHE A 912 -15.62 -12.79 25.61
C PHE A 912 -17.01 -13.44 25.70
N LEU A 913 -17.24 -14.57 25.03
CA LEU A 913 -18.55 -15.25 25.01
C LEU A 913 -18.57 -16.61 25.74
N GLY A 914 -17.41 -17.15 26.14
CA GLY A 914 -17.35 -18.43 26.86
C GLY A 914 -18.06 -19.56 26.10
N ARG A 915 -19.06 -20.20 26.70
CA ARG A 915 -19.80 -21.32 26.08
C ARG A 915 -20.57 -20.92 24.81
N ALA A 916 -21.08 -19.68 24.75
CA ALA A 916 -21.81 -19.17 23.59
C ALA A 916 -20.92 -18.98 22.35
N SER A 917 -19.59 -19.12 22.49
CA SER A 917 -18.66 -19.05 21.35
C SER A 917 -18.82 -20.21 20.35
N LYS A 918 -19.27 -21.40 20.79
CA LYS A 918 -19.28 -22.61 19.95
C LYS A 918 -20.13 -22.45 18.69
N ASP A 919 -21.35 -21.94 18.83
CA ASP A 919 -22.27 -21.79 17.71
C ASP A 919 -21.74 -20.74 16.73
N TRP A 920 -21.18 -19.64 17.24
CA TRP A 920 -20.55 -18.61 16.41
C TRP A 920 -19.35 -19.16 15.63
N ILE A 921 -18.46 -19.92 16.27
CA ILE A 921 -17.30 -20.53 15.60
C ILE A 921 -17.76 -21.35 14.39
N VAL A 922 -18.77 -22.21 14.58
CA VAL A 922 -19.33 -23.05 13.51
C VAL A 922 -19.96 -22.21 12.40
N GLN A 923 -20.78 -21.22 12.75
CA GLN A 923 -21.44 -20.35 11.76
C GLN A 923 -20.43 -19.59 10.90
N PHE A 924 -19.39 -19.00 11.50
CA PHE A 924 -18.36 -18.28 10.76
C PHE A 924 -17.50 -19.20 9.88
N GLN A 925 -17.20 -20.42 10.34
CA GLN A 925 -16.50 -21.42 9.53
C GLN A 925 -17.32 -21.84 8.31
N ILE A 926 -18.61 -22.15 8.50
CA ILE A 926 -19.52 -22.54 7.41
C ILE A 926 -19.66 -21.40 6.39
N GLU A 927 -19.92 -20.17 6.85
CA GLU A 927 -20.09 -19.03 5.94
C GLU A 927 -18.78 -18.75 5.19
N TYR A 928 -17.61 -18.88 5.84
CA TYR A 928 -16.31 -18.67 5.20
C TYR A 928 -16.08 -19.71 4.10
N GLN A 929 -16.37 -20.98 4.37
CA GLN A 929 -16.25 -22.06 3.38
C GLN A 929 -17.18 -21.83 2.18
N LYS A 930 -18.44 -21.47 2.43
CA LYS A 930 -19.40 -21.14 1.36
C LYS A 930 -18.93 -19.94 0.53
N CYS A 931 -18.37 -18.91 1.17
CA CYS A 931 -17.87 -17.73 0.47
C CYS A 931 -16.60 -18.04 -0.35
N ALA A 932 -15.70 -18.88 0.18
CA ALA A 932 -14.54 -19.37 -0.56
C ALA A 932 -14.96 -20.22 -1.78
N GLN A 933 -15.99 -21.06 -1.63
CA GLN A 933 -16.57 -21.82 -2.73
C GLN A 933 -17.19 -20.91 -3.80
N PHE A 934 -17.92 -19.86 -3.40
CA PHE A 934 -18.39 -18.82 -4.32
C PHE A 934 -17.25 -18.21 -5.14
N VAL A 935 -16.15 -17.81 -4.49
CA VAL A 935 -14.98 -17.26 -5.20
C VAL A 935 -14.38 -18.29 -6.16
N LYS A 936 -14.22 -19.53 -5.71
CA LYS A 936 -13.66 -20.62 -6.52
C LYS A 936 -14.49 -20.89 -7.77
N GLU A 937 -15.80 -21.03 -7.64
CA GLU A 937 -16.70 -21.28 -8.77
C GLU A 937 -16.77 -20.10 -9.73
N MET A 938 -16.80 -18.86 -9.22
CA MET A 938 -16.84 -17.65 -10.05
C MET A 938 -15.54 -17.37 -10.79
N SER A 939 -14.39 -17.71 -10.19
CA SER A 939 -13.06 -17.42 -10.77
C SER A 939 -12.46 -18.60 -11.54
N GLY A 940 -12.85 -19.83 -11.23
CA GLY A 940 -12.19 -21.06 -11.67
C GLY A 940 -10.79 -21.24 -11.09
N GLN A 941 -10.47 -20.62 -9.95
CA GLN A 941 -9.13 -20.61 -9.34
C GLN A 941 -9.17 -21.11 -7.90
N GLU A 942 -8.13 -21.84 -7.47
CA GLU A 942 -8.00 -22.33 -6.09
C GLU A 942 -7.48 -21.27 -5.12
N SER A 943 -6.49 -20.46 -5.54
CA SER A 943 -5.99 -19.36 -4.70
C SER A 943 -6.97 -18.19 -4.70
N LEU A 944 -7.30 -17.67 -3.51
CA LEU A 944 -8.08 -16.44 -3.35
C LEU A 944 -7.39 -15.21 -3.98
N LEU A 945 -6.06 -15.24 -4.12
CA LEU A 945 -5.29 -14.11 -4.64
C LEU A 945 -4.60 -14.45 -5.96
N TRP A 946 -5.20 -15.30 -6.78
CA TRP A 946 -4.74 -15.66 -8.13
C TRP A 946 -4.35 -14.45 -9.00
N HIS A 947 -5.05 -13.33 -8.81
CA HIS A 947 -4.84 -12.10 -9.58
C HIS A 947 -3.77 -11.18 -8.98
N ARG A 948 -3.23 -11.51 -7.79
CA ARG A 948 -2.16 -10.78 -7.07
C ARG A 948 -1.27 -11.72 -6.21
N PRO A 949 -0.49 -12.65 -6.80
CA PRO A 949 0.36 -13.58 -6.04
C PRO A 949 1.34 -12.90 -5.07
N TRP A 950 1.95 -11.78 -5.47
CA TRP A 950 2.85 -11.00 -4.58
C TRP A 950 2.15 -10.54 -3.29
N LEU A 951 0.86 -10.18 -3.39
CA LEU A 951 0.07 -9.67 -2.27
C LEU A 951 -0.34 -10.81 -1.34
N GLU A 952 -0.61 -11.98 -1.91
CA GLU A 952 -0.81 -13.21 -1.16
C GLU A 952 0.39 -13.50 -0.27
N GLU A 953 1.59 -13.46 -0.85
CA GLU A 953 2.83 -13.68 -0.11
C GLU A 953 3.05 -12.60 0.96
N SER A 954 2.81 -11.31 0.65
CA SER A 954 2.91 -10.23 1.64
C SER A 954 1.94 -10.43 2.82
N ILE A 955 0.67 -10.77 2.56
CA ILE A 955 -0.32 -11.07 3.62
C ILE A 955 0.13 -12.26 4.46
N ARG A 956 0.58 -13.34 3.81
CA ARG A 956 1.05 -14.57 4.47
C ARG A 956 2.24 -14.31 5.39
N LEU A 957 3.19 -13.47 4.97
CA LEU A 957 4.37 -13.13 5.77
C LEU A 957 4.04 -12.25 6.98
N ARG A 958 3.09 -11.31 6.81
CA ARG A 958 2.67 -10.38 7.87
C ARG A 958 1.80 -11.02 8.94
N SER A 959 0.90 -11.94 8.54
CA SER A 959 -0.17 -12.44 9.42
C SER A 959 0.31 -12.87 10.81
N PRO A 960 1.40 -13.65 10.97
CA PRO A 960 1.83 -14.07 12.31
C PRO A 960 2.24 -12.93 13.24
N TYR A 961 2.75 -11.83 12.69
CA TYR A 961 3.13 -10.64 13.45
C TYR A 961 1.92 -9.78 13.84
N ILE A 962 0.83 -9.89 13.08
CA ILE A 962 -0.45 -9.27 13.47
C ILE A 962 -1.11 -10.12 14.56
N ASN A 963 -0.97 -11.45 14.48
CA ASN A 963 -1.60 -12.37 15.42
C ASN A 963 -1.17 -12.09 16.88
N ILE A 964 0.11 -11.83 17.16
CA ILE A 964 0.55 -11.48 18.53
C ILE A 964 -0.09 -10.19 19.05
N LEU A 965 -0.27 -9.20 18.18
CA LEU A 965 -0.95 -7.94 18.52
C LEU A 965 -2.42 -8.19 18.83
N ASN A 966 -3.07 -9.11 18.10
CA ASN A 966 -4.43 -9.56 18.40
C ASN A 966 -4.52 -10.24 19.77
N LEU A 967 -3.59 -11.14 20.10
CA LEU A 967 -3.56 -11.81 21.40
C LEU A 967 -3.39 -10.81 22.56
N LEU A 968 -2.48 -9.84 22.39
CA LEU A 968 -2.26 -8.75 23.35
C LEU A 968 -3.46 -7.81 23.45
N GLN A 969 -4.15 -7.55 22.34
CA GLN A 969 -5.36 -6.74 22.32
C GLN A 969 -6.48 -7.36 23.15
N ILE A 970 -6.65 -8.69 23.09
CA ILE A 970 -7.62 -9.41 23.93
C ILE A 970 -7.30 -9.20 25.42
N GLU A 971 -6.03 -9.32 25.81
CA GLU A 971 -5.62 -9.10 27.22
C GLU A 971 -5.76 -7.63 27.65
N ALA A 972 -5.54 -6.69 26.74
CA ALA A 972 -5.77 -5.28 26.99
C ALA A 972 -7.25 -4.99 27.24
N MET A 973 -8.14 -5.52 26.40
CA MET A 973 -9.59 -5.37 26.54
C MET A 973 -10.13 -6.03 27.82
N LYS A 974 -9.66 -7.24 28.18
CA LYS A 974 -10.06 -7.92 29.42
C LYS A 974 -9.73 -7.11 30.68
N ARG A 975 -8.59 -6.42 30.67
CA ARG A 975 -8.08 -5.66 31.84
C ARG A 975 -8.43 -4.17 31.80
N ASN A 976 -9.09 -3.71 30.74
CA ASN A 976 -9.27 -2.28 30.44
C ASN A 976 -7.92 -1.50 30.45
N ASP A 977 -6.86 -2.12 29.92
CA ASP A 977 -5.55 -1.47 29.77
C ASP A 977 -5.54 -0.61 28.50
N ASP A 978 -5.90 0.67 28.66
CA ASP A 978 -5.93 1.65 27.58
C ASP A 978 -4.58 1.83 26.88
N ARG A 979 -3.46 1.71 27.61
CA ARG A 979 -2.12 1.95 27.05
C ARG A 979 -1.76 0.82 26.07
N LEU A 980 -1.92 -0.43 26.50
CA LEU A 980 -1.69 -1.60 25.63
C LEU A 980 -2.70 -1.65 24.49
N LEU A 981 -3.96 -1.30 24.76
CA LEU A 981 -5.02 -1.33 23.76
C LEU A 981 -4.76 -0.35 22.61
N ARG A 982 -4.31 0.87 22.90
CA ARG A 982 -3.94 1.86 21.86
C ARG A 982 -2.82 1.33 20.97
N GLU A 983 -1.78 0.77 21.58
CA GLU A 983 -0.60 0.27 20.86
C GLU A 983 -0.98 -0.88 19.92
N THR A 984 -1.75 -1.85 20.42
CA THR A 984 -2.19 -3.00 19.62
C THR A 984 -3.15 -2.61 18.50
N ILE A 985 -4.06 -1.65 18.73
CA ILE A 985 -4.98 -1.18 17.69
C ILE A 985 -4.23 -0.51 16.54
N VAL A 986 -3.23 0.33 16.85
CA VAL A 986 -2.35 0.94 15.84
C VAL A 986 -1.61 -0.14 15.07
N GLY A 987 -0.99 -1.10 15.78
CA GLY A 987 -0.20 -2.16 15.16
C GLY A 987 -1.02 -3.06 14.23
N VAL A 988 -2.21 -3.49 14.67
CA VAL A 988 -3.10 -4.30 13.83
C VAL A 988 -3.58 -3.50 12.62
N ALA A 989 -3.89 -2.22 12.76
CA ALA A 989 -4.25 -1.36 11.63
C ALA A 989 -3.09 -1.23 10.63
N CYS A 990 -1.86 -1.05 11.11
CA CYS A 990 -0.65 -1.02 10.28
C CYS A 990 -0.40 -2.35 9.56
N GLY A 991 -0.67 -3.48 10.22
CA GLY A 991 -0.53 -4.80 9.61
C GLY A 991 -1.61 -5.09 8.55
N MET A 992 -2.87 -4.75 8.85
CA MET A 992 -4.02 -5.07 8.01
C MET A 992 -4.17 -4.16 6.80
N LEU A 993 -3.74 -2.90 6.89
CA LEU A 993 -3.90 -1.90 5.83
C LEU A 993 -5.35 -1.85 5.32
N THR A 994 -5.55 -1.80 4.00
CA THR A 994 -6.87 -1.75 3.36
C THR A 994 -7.63 -3.06 3.55
N THR A 995 -8.85 -2.98 4.09
CA THR A 995 -9.66 -4.16 4.40
C THR A 995 -11.09 -4.13 3.88
N GLY A 996 -11.60 -3.03 3.34
CA GLY A 996 -12.97 -2.94 2.81
C GLY A 996 -13.22 -1.70 1.98
#